data_AF-A0A536Z423-F1
#
_entry.id   AF-A0A536Z423-F1
#
_cell.length_a   1.000
_cell.length_b   1.000
_cell.length_c   1.000
_cell.angle_alpha   90.00
_cell.angle_beta   90.00
_cell.angle_gamma   90.00
#
_symmetry.space_group_name_H-M   'P 1'
#
loop_
_entity.id
_entity.type
_entity.pdbx_description
1 polymer ?
#
loop_
_entity_poly.entity_id
_entity_poly.type
_entity_poly.pdbx_seq_one_letter_code
_entity_poly.pdbx_strand_id
1 'polypeptide(L)'
;MRLSLRFIVPLAITLAAIAYAVIPLVDRFTLQWFVRDLDIRTSLIANTIQDPLRDLVREGSRAKVLRFFDRIMQDERLFAVAFCDPSRRMIYKTAVFPVSITCASEDGDALVSESRLVNLQRGPIHVAIHRVESEGTAYGYLMLVHDMSFVQRRSDDTKKYIFYLFAAIGAIVSLVTVVIAEISWRGWVAGLKAVIRGEAFGRGETKVPLRELRPVARDLQALIRDLESERRARDESQINWSAETLRAILRNDLKGEEVLIVSNREPYIHMRRNERIEVKRPASGLVTALEPVMRACSGTWIAHGSGNADRETADSTDHVMVPPERPAYRIRRVWLSKEEEAGYYYGFSNSGLWPLCHIAHTRPIFRTADWNAYVTVNRRFADTVVREAKTADPIVLVQDYHFALLPRMIRERLPEATVITFWHIPWPNAEAFGICPWREAIIDGILGSSILGFHTQFHCNNFIDAVDRYVEARIDRETYTISYGGDQTAVRRYPISIEWPLNSKTMQKPLGECRADVRKRNGLAADALIGVGVDRLDYTKGILERFLAVERFLELEPEWIGKFVFVQIAAPSRSSIDEYQNYDARVRALARRINDKFSNKRHEPILLKIEHYDPDDVYEYYRASELCFVSSLHDGMNLVAKEFVASRDDERGVLVLSQFTGAARELPEALIVNPYNVDQCAGALKAALAMPPAEQRDRMRSMRGLIQEFNVYRWAGRMLLDAGQMRMRSRLFARADRGRKPVPLRSV
;
A
#
# COMPACT_ATOMS: atom_id res chain seq x y z
N MET A 1 43.33 -27.45 -34.30
CA MET A 1 42.09 -26.79 -34.79
C MET A 1 40.93 -27.74 -35.15
N ARG A 2 40.77 -28.93 -34.51
CA ARG A 2 39.67 -29.88 -34.85
C ARG A 2 38.79 -30.37 -33.67
N LEU A 3 39.06 -29.96 -32.43
CA LEU A 3 38.25 -30.37 -31.25
C LEU A 3 37.24 -29.31 -30.80
N SER A 4 37.58 -28.01 -30.83
CA SER A 4 36.67 -26.93 -30.43
C SER A 4 35.46 -26.79 -31.36
N LEU A 5 35.64 -27.00 -32.66
CA LEU A 5 34.55 -26.98 -33.66
C LEU A 5 33.48 -28.05 -33.40
N ARG A 6 33.82 -29.18 -32.76
CA ARG A 6 32.84 -30.24 -32.46
C ARG A 6 31.82 -29.85 -31.38
N PHE A 7 32.14 -28.85 -30.55
CA PHE A 7 31.24 -28.38 -29.49
C PHE A 7 30.54 -27.06 -29.87
N ILE A 8 31.22 -26.20 -30.63
CA ILE A 8 30.67 -24.91 -31.05
C ILE A 8 29.57 -25.08 -32.11
N VAL A 9 29.73 -26.02 -33.05
CA VAL A 9 28.75 -26.21 -34.13
C VAL A 9 27.40 -26.73 -33.61
N PRO A 10 27.32 -27.79 -32.77
CA PRO A 10 26.05 -28.23 -32.20
C PRO A 10 25.38 -27.19 -31.28
N LEU A 11 26.19 -26.40 -30.55
CA LEU A 11 25.68 -25.32 -29.71
C LEU A 11 25.05 -24.21 -30.55
N ALA A 12 25.73 -23.79 -31.62
CA ALA A 12 25.22 -22.79 -32.55
C ALA A 12 23.92 -23.25 -33.22
N ILE A 13 23.85 -24.53 -33.63
CA ILE A 13 22.64 -25.14 -34.19
C ILE A 13 21.49 -25.14 -33.17
N THR A 14 21.76 -25.55 -31.92
CA THR A 14 20.75 -25.58 -30.86
C THR A 14 20.23 -24.18 -30.53
N LEU A 15 21.13 -23.19 -30.38
CA LEU A 15 20.72 -21.81 -30.11
C LEU A 15 19.96 -21.19 -31.27
N ALA A 16 20.33 -21.49 -32.52
CA ALA A 16 19.59 -21.07 -33.70
C ALA A 16 18.19 -21.71 -33.75
N ALA A 17 18.06 -22.99 -33.41
CA ALA A 17 16.78 -23.68 -33.34
C ALA A 17 15.86 -23.09 -32.25
N ILE A 18 16.41 -22.77 -31.07
CA ILE A 18 15.66 -22.11 -30.00
C ILE A 18 15.23 -20.70 -30.42
N ALA A 19 16.14 -19.91 -31.01
CA ALA A 19 15.80 -18.58 -31.50
C ALA A 19 14.68 -18.64 -32.56
N TYR A 20 14.76 -19.60 -33.49
CA TYR A 20 13.75 -19.82 -34.51
C TYR A 20 12.37 -20.19 -33.91
N ALA A 21 12.34 -20.93 -32.81
CA ALA A 21 11.09 -21.26 -32.12
C ALA A 21 10.53 -20.11 -31.26
N VAL A 22 11.39 -19.36 -30.58
CA VAL A 22 10.99 -18.31 -29.62
C VAL A 22 10.55 -17.03 -30.32
N ILE A 23 11.23 -16.61 -31.39
CA ILE A 23 10.92 -15.38 -32.13
C ILE A 23 9.45 -15.29 -32.57
N PRO A 24 8.86 -16.28 -33.26
CA PRO A 24 7.46 -16.20 -33.70
C PRO A 24 6.46 -16.25 -32.53
N LEU A 25 6.84 -16.89 -31.42
CA LEU A 25 6.02 -16.94 -30.22
C LEU A 25 5.93 -15.56 -29.54
N VAL A 26 7.08 -14.91 -29.38
CA VAL A 26 7.14 -13.55 -28.81
C VAL A 26 6.42 -12.56 -29.70
N ASP A 27 6.54 -12.65 -31.02
CA ASP A 27 5.86 -11.75 -31.96
C ASP A 27 4.32 -11.86 -31.82
N ARG A 28 3.79 -13.09 -31.77
CA ARG A 28 2.34 -13.33 -31.56
C ARG A 28 1.84 -12.79 -30.23
N PHE A 29 2.55 -13.08 -29.14
CA PHE A 29 2.16 -12.57 -27.82
C PHE A 29 2.24 -11.05 -27.74
N THR A 30 3.28 -10.46 -28.33
CA THR A 30 3.46 -9.00 -28.35
C THR A 30 2.30 -8.35 -29.10
N LEU A 31 1.96 -8.84 -30.28
CA LEU A 31 0.85 -8.32 -31.09
C LEU A 31 -0.50 -8.45 -30.36
N GLN A 32 -0.79 -9.62 -29.78
CA GLN A 32 -2.02 -9.84 -29.01
C GLN A 32 -2.14 -8.91 -27.80
N TRP A 33 -1.03 -8.68 -27.10
CA TRP A 33 -0.99 -7.78 -25.95
C TRP A 33 -1.32 -6.33 -26.35
N PHE A 34 -0.74 -5.84 -27.44
CA PHE A 34 -1.00 -4.48 -27.94
C PHE A 34 -2.42 -4.32 -28.48
N VAL A 35 -2.98 -5.32 -29.16
CA VAL A 35 -4.39 -5.29 -29.60
C VAL A 35 -5.32 -5.20 -28.38
N ARG A 36 -5.08 -6.01 -27.35
CA ARG A 36 -5.90 -5.98 -26.13
C ARG A 36 -5.78 -4.65 -25.36
N ASP A 37 -4.58 -4.05 -25.32
CA ASP A 37 -4.40 -2.71 -24.73
C ASP A 37 -5.19 -1.65 -25.52
N LEU A 38 -5.17 -1.71 -26.86
CA LEU A 38 -5.95 -0.80 -27.70
C LEU A 38 -7.46 -1.00 -27.55
N ASP A 39 -7.95 -2.24 -27.41
CA ASP A 39 -9.37 -2.51 -27.18
C ASP A 39 -9.88 -1.87 -25.88
N ILE A 40 -9.10 -2.00 -24.80
CA ILE A 40 -9.45 -1.40 -23.50
C ILE A 40 -9.48 0.12 -23.60
N ARG A 41 -8.46 0.73 -24.23
CA ARG A 41 -8.41 2.19 -24.42
C ARG A 41 -9.56 2.69 -25.29
N THR A 42 -9.86 1.97 -26.37
CA THR A 42 -10.92 2.34 -27.30
C THR A 42 -12.29 2.30 -26.59
N SER A 43 -12.52 1.27 -25.77
CA SER A 43 -13.73 1.15 -24.95
C SER A 43 -13.87 2.31 -23.95
N LEU A 44 -12.78 2.72 -23.32
CA LEU A 44 -12.76 3.87 -22.41
C LEU A 44 -13.05 5.19 -23.12
N ILE A 45 -12.43 5.43 -24.28
CA ILE A 45 -12.68 6.62 -25.09
C ILE A 45 -14.15 6.64 -25.51
N ALA A 46 -14.66 5.55 -26.07
CA ALA A 46 -16.05 5.43 -26.51
C ALA A 46 -17.04 5.70 -25.36
N ASN A 47 -16.85 5.08 -24.20
CA ASN A 47 -17.72 5.27 -23.03
C ASN A 47 -17.66 6.71 -22.49
N THR A 48 -16.53 7.39 -22.61
CA THR A 48 -16.37 8.77 -22.13
C THR A 48 -17.02 9.77 -23.08
N ILE A 49 -16.96 9.51 -24.39
CA ILE A 49 -17.44 10.46 -25.40
C ILE A 49 -18.87 10.20 -25.87
N GLN A 50 -19.48 9.05 -25.54
CA GLN A 50 -20.81 8.68 -26.02
C GLN A 50 -21.88 9.72 -25.67
N ASP A 51 -21.90 10.24 -24.44
CA ASP A 51 -22.91 11.20 -23.99
C ASP A 51 -22.72 12.58 -24.64
N PRO A 52 -21.52 13.21 -24.61
CA PRO A 52 -21.29 14.46 -25.33
C PRO A 52 -21.51 14.34 -26.84
N LEU A 53 -21.12 13.21 -27.44
CA LEU A 53 -21.29 12.98 -28.88
C LEU A 53 -22.77 12.88 -29.24
N ARG A 54 -23.58 12.17 -28.44
CA ARG A 54 -25.03 12.08 -28.62
C ARG A 54 -25.66 13.47 -28.65
N ASP A 55 -25.31 14.31 -27.69
CA ASP A 55 -25.90 15.65 -27.57
C ASP A 55 -25.53 16.52 -28.77
N LEU A 56 -24.27 16.46 -29.22
CA LEU A 56 -23.80 17.16 -30.42
C LEU A 56 -24.43 16.63 -31.72
N VAL A 57 -24.69 15.33 -31.81
CA VAL A 57 -25.36 14.72 -32.96
C VAL A 57 -26.85 15.10 -32.99
N ARG A 58 -27.52 15.16 -31.82
CA ARG A 58 -28.91 15.65 -31.70
C ARG A 58 -29.06 17.11 -32.11
N GLU A 59 -28.06 17.95 -31.81
CA GLU A 59 -28.03 19.36 -32.26
C GLU A 59 -27.90 19.52 -33.79
N GLY A 60 -27.50 18.46 -34.52
CA GLY A 60 -27.40 18.47 -35.99
C GLY A 60 -26.27 19.33 -36.58
N SER A 61 -25.39 19.90 -35.74
CA SER A 61 -24.31 20.79 -36.21
C SER A 61 -23.06 20.03 -36.61
N ARG A 62 -22.90 19.75 -37.91
CA ARG A 62 -21.72 19.08 -38.49
C ARG A 62 -20.39 19.72 -38.06
N ALA A 63 -20.32 21.05 -37.99
CA ALA A 63 -19.11 21.78 -37.63
C ALA A 63 -18.72 21.64 -36.14
N LYS A 64 -19.69 21.38 -35.25
CA LYS A 64 -19.39 21.11 -33.83
C LYS A 64 -18.91 19.67 -33.64
N VAL A 65 -19.55 18.71 -34.31
CA VAL A 65 -19.17 17.28 -34.25
C VAL A 65 -17.75 17.06 -34.79
N LEU A 66 -17.40 17.69 -35.92
CA LEU A 66 -16.05 17.57 -36.47
C LEU A 66 -14.99 18.21 -35.57
N ARG A 67 -15.25 19.39 -35.00
CA ARG A 67 -14.35 20.01 -34.00
C ARG A 67 -14.18 19.15 -32.74
N PHE A 68 -15.24 18.46 -32.34
CA PHE A 68 -15.18 17.52 -31.21
C PHE A 68 -14.29 16.32 -31.55
N PHE A 69 -14.43 15.74 -32.75
CA PHE A 69 -13.54 14.68 -33.21
C PHE A 69 -12.09 15.12 -33.33
N ASP A 70 -11.82 16.31 -33.88
CA ASP A 70 -10.46 16.85 -33.98
C ASP A 70 -9.81 17.05 -32.60
N ARG A 71 -10.60 17.43 -31.58
CA ARG A 71 -10.11 17.54 -30.20
C ARG A 71 -9.77 16.17 -29.61
N ILE A 72 -10.56 15.15 -29.88
CA ILE A 72 -10.30 13.79 -29.41
C ILE A 72 -9.07 13.19 -30.13
N MET A 73 -8.87 13.52 -31.40
CA MET A 73 -7.67 13.13 -32.17
C MET A 73 -6.38 13.86 -31.74
N GLN A 74 -6.42 14.80 -30.78
CA GLN A 74 -5.20 15.37 -30.20
C GLN A 74 -4.46 14.35 -29.30
N ASP A 75 -5.10 13.23 -28.94
CA ASP A 75 -4.43 12.10 -28.32
C ASP A 75 -3.46 11.44 -29.34
N GLU A 76 -2.21 11.23 -28.94
CA GLU A 76 -1.09 10.82 -29.80
C GLU A 76 -1.30 9.49 -30.57
N ARG A 77 -2.37 8.73 -30.28
CA ARG A 77 -2.56 7.37 -30.81
C ARG A 77 -3.83 7.16 -31.63
N LEU A 78 -4.76 8.11 -31.64
CA LEU A 78 -6.00 8.00 -32.40
C LEU A 78 -5.79 8.58 -33.81
N PHE A 79 -5.80 7.71 -34.82
CA PHE A 79 -5.52 8.09 -36.20
C PHE A 79 -6.72 8.74 -36.89
N ALA A 80 -7.93 8.19 -36.67
CA ALA A 80 -9.15 8.73 -37.26
C ALA A 80 -10.41 8.32 -36.50
N VAL A 81 -11.44 9.15 -36.59
CA VAL A 81 -12.77 8.90 -35.99
C VAL A 81 -13.86 9.07 -37.04
N ALA A 82 -14.89 8.21 -36.98
CA ALA A 82 -16.13 8.35 -37.74
C ALA A 82 -17.36 7.95 -36.92
N PHE A 83 -18.52 8.47 -37.31
CA PHE A 83 -19.81 8.10 -36.75
C PHE A 83 -20.79 7.72 -37.86
N CYS A 84 -21.43 6.58 -37.67
CA CYS A 84 -22.43 5.99 -38.54
C CYS A 84 -23.80 6.08 -37.89
N ASP A 85 -24.85 6.30 -38.68
CA ASP A 85 -26.22 6.24 -38.19
C ASP A 85 -26.70 4.79 -37.93
N PRO A 86 -27.92 4.60 -37.37
CA PRO A 86 -28.48 3.26 -37.17
C PRO A 86 -28.67 2.47 -38.48
N SER A 87 -28.81 3.17 -39.61
CA SER A 87 -28.88 2.61 -40.97
C SER A 87 -27.50 2.25 -41.54
N ARG A 88 -26.44 2.31 -40.73
CA ARG A 88 -25.03 2.04 -41.09
C ARG A 88 -24.50 2.93 -42.21
N ARG A 89 -25.02 4.15 -42.35
CA ARG A 89 -24.47 5.18 -43.25
C ARG A 89 -23.53 6.08 -42.47
N MET A 90 -22.33 6.28 -43.01
CA MET A 90 -21.33 7.19 -42.41
C MET A 90 -21.80 8.65 -42.57
N ILE A 91 -22.09 9.33 -41.45
CA ILE A 91 -22.57 10.71 -41.47
C ILE A 91 -21.41 11.69 -41.22
N TYR A 92 -20.59 11.39 -40.21
CA TYR A 92 -19.47 12.22 -39.79
C TYR A 92 -18.18 11.43 -39.88
N LYS A 93 -17.14 12.03 -40.47
CA LYS A 93 -15.79 11.45 -40.51
C LYS A 93 -14.75 12.56 -40.49
N THR A 94 -13.65 12.26 -39.84
CA THR A 94 -12.44 13.08 -39.83
C THR A 94 -11.77 13.07 -41.20
N ALA A 95 -10.99 14.11 -41.53
CA ALA A 95 -10.44 14.31 -42.87
C ALA A 95 -9.47 13.19 -43.31
N VAL A 96 -8.77 12.58 -42.35
CA VAL A 96 -7.78 11.52 -42.55
C VAL A 96 -8.35 10.11 -42.48
N PHE A 97 -9.68 9.96 -42.38
CA PHE A 97 -10.33 8.65 -42.26
C PHE A 97 -10.13 7.79 -43.53
N PRO A 98 -9.64 6.53 -43.41
CA PRO A 98 -9.36 5.68 -44.57
C PRO A 98 -10.60 5.35 -45.41
N VAL A 99 -10.48 5.46 -46.74
CA VAL A 99 -11.59 5.22 -47.69
C VAL A 99 -12.00 3.75 -47.77
N SER A 100 -11.08 2.83 -47.42
CA SER A 100 -11.33 1.38 -47.41
C SER A 100 -12.16 0.89 -46.23
N ILE A 101 -12.45 1.75 -45.24
CA ILE A 101 -13.25 1.38 -44.07
C ILE A 101 -14.67 1.90 -44.24
N THR A 102 -15.62 0.98 -44.36
CA THR A 102 -17.06 1.25 -44.42
C THR A 102 -17.75 0.90 -43.11
N CYS A 103 -18.91 1.54 -42.86
CA CYS A 103 -19.80 1.24 -41.73
C CYS A 103 -20.59 -0.07 -41.90
N ALA A 104 -20.57 -0.67 -43.10
CA ALA A 104 -21.18 -1.97 -43.38
C ALA A 104 -20.13 -3.08 -43.23
N SER A 105 -20.43 -4.10 -42.42
CA SER A 105 -19.73 -5.40 -42.46
C SER A 105 -20.25 -6.19 -43.66
N GLU A 106 -19.35 -6.89 -44.37
CA GLU A 106 -19.74 -7.82 -45.45
C GLU A 106 -20.42 -9.09 -44.90
N ASP A 107 -20.22 -9.40 -43.62
CA ASP A 107 -20.88 -10.51 -42.93
C ASP A 107 -22.09 -10.00 -42.14
N GLY A 108 -23.26 -10.52 -42.52
CA GLY A 108 -24.59 -10.13 -42.02
C GLY A 108 -24.95 -10.63 -40.61
N ASP A 109 -23.96 -10.76 -39.71
CA ASP A 109 -24.22 -11.15 -38.32
C ASP A 109 -24.24 -9.94 -37.36
N ALA A 110 -24.98 -10.10 -36.27
CA ALA A 110 -25.20 -9.09 -35.26
C ALA A 110 -23.89 -8.71 -34.55
N LEU A 111 -23.31 -7.58 -34.94
CA LEU A 111 -22.12 -6.97 -34.33
C LEU A 111 -22.36 -6.62 -32.85
N VAL A 112 -21.96 -7.56 -31.98
CA VAL A 112 -21.39 -7.24 -30.67
C VAL A 112 -20.08 -6.47 -30.93
N SER A 113 -19.71 -5.54 -30.05
CA SER A 113 -18.51 -4.67 -30.13
C SER A 113 -17.25 -5.40 -30.63
N GLU A 114 -17.02 -5.44 -31.94
CA GLU A 114 -15.84 -6.09 -32.54
C GLU A 114 -14.75 -5.08 -32.87
N SER A 115 -13.53 -5.47 -32.55
CA SER A 115 -12.32 -4.83 -33.01
C SER A 115 -11.66 -5.68 -34.10
N ARG A 116 -11.10 -5.03 -35.12
CA ARG A 116 -10.47 -5.70 -36.25
C ARG A 116 -9.16 -5.03 -36.65
N LEU A 117 -8.20 -5.87 -37.01
CA LEU A 117 -6.94 -5.45 -37.62
C LEU A 117 -7.12 -5.39 -39.14
N VAL A 118 -6.85 -4.22 -39.73
CA VAL A 118 -6.90 -4.02 -41.18
C VAL A 118 -5.52 -3.59 -41.66
N ASN A 119 -4.98 -4.29 -42.65
CA ASN A 119 -3.69 -3.95 -43.24
C ASN A 119 -3.89 -2.99 -44.41
N LEU A 120 -3.36 -1.77 -44.29
CA LEU A 120 -3.32 -0.79 -45.38
C LEU A 120 -1.91 -0.70 -45.98
N GLN A 121 -1.79 -0.09 -47.17
CA GLN A 121 -0.49 0.17 -47.81
C GLN A 121 0.48 1.03 -46.95
N ARG A 122 -0.05 1.79 -45.98
CA ARG A 122 0.75 2.62 -45.06
C ARG A 122 1.06 1.95 -43.71
N GLY A 123 0.57 0.72 -43.48
CA GLY A 123 0.75 -0.04 -42.23
C GLY A 123 -0.55 -0.66 -41.70
N PRO A 124 -0.47 -1.55 -40.71
CA PRO A 124 -1.65 -2.07 -40.02
C PRO A 124 -2.35 -0.95 -39.24
N ILE A 125 -3.66 -1.01 -39.21
CA ILE A 125 -4.50 -0.16 -38.37
C ILE A 125 -5.47 -1.01 -37.58
N HIS A 126 -5.79 -0.54 -36.38
CA HIS A 126 -6.76 -1.17 -35.51
C HIS A 126 -8.07 -0.38 -35.56
N VAL A 127 -9.16 -1.03 -35.95
CA VAL A 127 -10.48 -0.43 -36.08
C VAL A 127 -11.39 -1.04 -35.04
N ALA A 128 -11.93 -0.22 -34.15
CA ALA A 128 -12.88 -0.66 -33.13
C ALA A 128 -14.21 0.08 -33.31
N ILE A 129 -15.30 -0.69 -33.21
CA ILE A 129 -16.66 -0.24 -33.47
C ILE A 129 -17.46 -0.35 -32.18
N HIS A 130 -17.93 0.79 -31.68
CA HIS A 130 -18.74 0.87 -30.47
C HIS A 130 -20.14 1.36 -30.79
N ARG A 131 -21.15 0.68 -30.26
CA ARG A 131 -22.55 1.10 -30.38
C ARG A 131 -22.81 2.24 -29.41
N VAL A 132 -23.41 3.32 -29.91
CA VAL A 132 -23.80 4.48 -29.09
C VAL A 132 -25.27 4.30 -28.72
N GLU A 133 -25.53 3.99 -27.45
CA GLU A 133 -26.87 3.75 -26.92
C GLU A 133 -27.16 4.64 -25.72
N SER A 134 -28.42 4.99 -25.52
CA SER A 134 -28.87 5.69 -24.31
C SER A 134 -30.29 5.25 -24.01
N GLU A 135 -30.55 4.85 -22.76
CA GLU A 135 -31.87 4.39 -22.30
C GLU A 135 -32.48 3.26 -23.18
N GLY A 136 -31.63 2.39 -23.72
CA GLY A 136 -32.04 1.27 -24.60
C GLY A 136 -32.34 1.64 -26.05
N THR A 137 -32.17 2.91 -26.44
CA THR A 137 -32.31 3.36 -27.84
C THR A 137 -30.94 3.52 -28.50
N ALA A 138 -30.74 2.90 -29.66
CA ALA A 138 -29.48 2.99 -30.40
C ALA A 138 -29.44 4.22 -31.32
N TYR A 139 -28.46 5.09 -31.11
CA TYR A 139 -28.27 6.33 -31.86
C TYR A 139 -27.34 6.16 -33.06
N GLY A 140 -26.49 5.13 -33.06
CA GLY A 140 -25.56 4.86 -34.15
C GLY A 140 -24.34 4.08 -33.71
N TYR A 141 -23.30 4.11 -34.52
CA TYR A 141 -22.04 3.41 -34.29
C TYR A 141 -20.87 4.39 -34.39
N LEU A 142 -20.03 4.39 -33.36
CA LEU A 142 -18.79 5.14 -33.31
C LEU A 142 -17.64 4.23 -33.76
N MET A 143 -16.88 4.68 -34.76
CA MET A 143 -15.70 3.99 -35.26
C MET A 143 -14.44 4.76 -34.86
N LEU A 144 -13.54 4.07 -34.18
CA LEU A 144 -12.27 4.59 -33.72
C LEU A 144 -11.14 3.81 -34.38
N VAL A 145 -10.25 4.53 -35.07
CA VAL A 145 -9.13 3.97 -35.84
C VAL A 145 -7.82 4.37 -35.19
N HIS A 146 -6.99 3.40 -34.85
CA HIS A 146 -5.67 3.59 -34.26
C HIS A 146 -4.57 3.11 -35.22
N ASP A 147 -3.44 3.82 -35.25
CA ASP A 147 -2.26 3.42 -36.02
C ASP A 147 -1.46 2.34 -35.28
N MET A 148 -1.21 1.20 -35.94
CA MET A 148 -0.40 0.09 -35.40
C MET A 148 1.04 0.08 -35.94
N SER A 149 1.42 1.05 -36.78
CA SER A 149 2.77 1.14 -37.37
C SER A 149 3.89 1.14 -36.31
N PHE A 150 3.64 1.74 -35.15
CA PHE A 150 4.57 1.76 -34.03
C PHE A 150 4.76 0.39 -33.36
N VAL A 151 3.67 -0.39 -33.26
CA VAL A 151 3.71 -1.75 -32.68
C VAL A 151 4.57 -2.66 -33.56
N GLN A 152 4.45 -2.52 -34.87
CA GLN A 152 5.27 -3.28 -35.80
C GLN A 152 6.76 -2.90 -35.73
N ARG A 153 7.08 -1.60 -35.67
CA ARG A 153 8.47 -1.13 -35.45
C ARG A 153 9.06 -1.71 -34.17
N ARG A 154 8.30 -1.71 -33.07
CA ARG A 154 8.75 -2.28 -31.79
C ARG A 154 8.89 -3.79 -31.81
N SER A 155 8.02 -4.51 -32.51
CA SER A 155 8.17 -5.96 -32.69
C SER A 155 9.45 -6.29 -33.46
N ASP A 156 9.72 -5.57 -34.55
CA ASP A 156 10.93 -5.79 -35.35
C ASP A 156 12.22 -5.49 -34.59
N ASP A 157 12.23 -4.45 -33.75
CA ASP A 157 13.35 -4.17 -32.86
C ASP A 157 13.51 -5.27 -31.79
N THR A 158 12.39 -5.76 -31.22
CA THR A 158 12.41 -6.87 -30.25
C THR A 158 13.01 -8.14 -30.87
N LYS A 159 12.68 -8.44 -32.13
CA LYS A 159 13.27 -9.56 -32.88
C LYS A 159 14.79 -9.40 -33.01
N LYS A 160 15.28 -8.19 -33.33
CA LYS A 160 16.71 -7.91 -33.41
C LYS A 160 17.40 -8.06 -32.05
N TYR A 161 16.81 -7.55 -30.97
CA TYR A 161 17.38 -7.68 -29.62
C TYR A 161 17.48 -9.15 -29.17
N ILE A 162 16.43 -9.94 -29.40
CA ILE A 162 16.44 -11.37 -29.09
C ILE A 162 17.52 -12.09 -29.90
N PHE A 163 17.66 -11.76 -31.18
CA PHE A 163 18.73 -12.31 -32.01
C PHE A 163 20.12 -11.97 -31.47
N TYR A 164 20.38 -10.71 -31.14
CA TYR A 164 21.67 -10.30 -30.56
C TYR A 164 21.94 -10.92 -29.19
N LEU A 165 20.91 -11.10 -28.36
CA LEU A 165 21.03 -11.78 -27.08
C LEU A 165 21.47 -13.23 -27.24
N PHE A 166 20.82 -13.99 -28.12
CA PHE A 166 21.20 -15.38 -28.38
C PHE A 166 22.60 -15.49 -29.02
N ALA A 167 22.97 -14.54 -29.90
CA ALA A 167 24.30 -14.47 -30.46
C ALA A 167 25.37 -14.20 -29.38
N ALA A 168 25.11 -13.28 -28.45
CA ALA A 168 26.01 -12.97 -27.35
C ALA A 168 26.16 -14.15 -26.38
N ILE A 169 25.07 -14.81 -26.02
CA ILE A 169 25.09 -16.02 -25.19
C ILE A 169 25.90 -17.13 -25.88
N GLY A 170 25.67 -17.34 -27.19
CA GLY A 170 26.44 -18.30 -27.97
C GLY A 170 27.94 -18.01 -27.98
N ALA A 171 28.33 -16.75 -28.11
CA ALA A 171 29.73 -16.32 -28.06
C ALA A 171 30.37 -16.56 -26.69
N ILE A 172 29.67 -16.19 -25.61
CA ILE A 172 30.15 -16.39 -24.23
C ILE A 172 30.32 -17.87 -23.92
N VAL A 173 29.31 -18.70 -24.22
CA VAL A 173 29.37 -20.14 -23.95
C VAL A 173 30.47 -20.80 -24.80
N SER A 174 30.65 -20.38 -26.05
CA SER A 174 31.75 -20.86 -26.89
C SER A 174 33.12 -20.50 -26.32
N LEU A 175 33.29 -19.26 -25.83
CA LEU A 175 34.53 -18.80 -25.20
C LEU A 175 34.85 -19.63 -23.94
N VAL A 176 33.86 -19.81 -23.06
CA VAL A 176 34.00 -20.62 -21.85
C VAL A 176 34.36 -22.07 -22.19
N THR A 177 33.71 -22.64 -23.21
CA THR A 177 33.98 -24.03 -23.65
C THR A 177 35.40 -24.19 -24.17
N VAL A 178 35.91 -23.21 -24.92
CA VAL A 178 37.31 -23.20 -25.40
C VAL A 178 38.28 -23.10 -24.23
N VAL A 179 38.04 -22.19 -23.28
CA VAL A 179 38.89 -22.01 -22.09
C VAL A 179 38.95 -23.30 -21.26
N ILE A 180 37.81 -23.95 -21.02
CA ILE A 180 37.74 -25.22 -20.28
C ILE A 180 38.50 -26.32 -21.03
N ALA A 181 38.33 -26.42 -22.35
CA ALA A 181 39.04 -27.41 -23.16
C ALA A 181 40.56 -27.18 -23.13
N GLU A 182 41.01 -25.92 -23.12
CA GLU A 182 42.42 -25.57 -23.08
C GLU A 182 43.06 -25.84 -21.72
N ILE A 183 42.34 -25.56 -20.62
CA ILE A 183 42.76 -25.87 -19.25
C ILE A 183 42.84 -27.38 -19.03
N SER A 184 41.85 -28.13 -19.52
CA SER A 184 41.83 -29.61 -19.45
C SER A 184 43.03 -30.23 -20.16
N TRP A 185 43.37 -29.73 -21.36
CA TRP A 185 44.53 -30.19 -22.11
C TRP A 185 45.85 -29.88 -21.38
N ARG A 186 45.99 -28.68 -20.80
CA ARG A 186 47.18 -28.29 -20.02
C ARG A 186 47.33 -29.13 -18.74
N GLY A 187 46.23 -29.48 -18.07
CA GLY A 187 46.24 -30.36 -16.90
C GLY A 187 46.68 -31.78 -17.22
N TRP A 188 46.28 -32.32 -18.37
CA TRP A 188 46.64 -33.69 -18.78
C TRP A 188 48.11 -33.82 -19.21
N VAL A 189 48.66 -32.81 -19.89
CA VAL A 189 50.08 -32.77 -20.28
C VAL A 189 51.00 -32.59 -19.06
N ALA A 190 50.55 -31.88 -18.02
CA ALA A 190 51.28 -31.76 -16.75
C ALA A 190 51.31 -33.10 -15.98
N GLY A 191 50.21 -33.85 -15.97
CA GLY A 191 50.13 -35.18 -15.37
C GLY A 191 51.02 -36.21 -16.06
N LEU A 192 51.10 -36.19 -17.39
CA LEU A 192 51.95 -37.12 -18.15
C LEU A 192 53.46 -36.85 -17.93
N LYS A 193 53.87 -35.58 -17.78
CA LYS A 193 55.27 -35.21 -17.47
C LYS A 193 55.69 -35.62 -16.06
N ALA A 194 54.75 -35.73 -15.12
CA ALA A 194 55.02 -36.18 -13.75
C ALA A 194 55.21 -37.71 -13.67
N VAL A 195 54.49 -38.48 -14.49
CA VAL A 195 54.61 -39.95 -14.55
C VAL A 195 55.91 -40.39 -15.24
N ILE A 196 56.44 -39.62 -16.19
CA ILE A 196 57.71 -39.92 -16.89
C ILE A 196 58.95 -39.62 -16.01
N ARG A 197 58.81 -38.89 -14.89
CA ARG A 197 59.92 -38.58 -13.96
C ARG A 197 60.10 -39.56 -12.79
N GLY A 198 59.30 -40.63 -12.71
CA GLY A 198 59.68 -41.82 -11.93
C GLY A 198 59.86 -41.62 -10.42
N GLU A 199 59.00 -40.85 -9.76
CA GLU A 199 58.95 -40.81 -8.29
C GLU A 199 57.54 -41.18 -7.83
N ALA A 200 57.33 -42.49 -7.67
CA ALA A 200 56.15 -43.03 -7.02
C ALA A 200 56.58 -43.74 -5.73
N PHE A 201 55.90 -43.38 -4.64
CA PHE A 201 55.83 -44.04 -3.34
C PHE A 201 57.01 -43.92 -2.36
N GLY A 202 56.81 -43.04 -1.36
CA GLY A 202 57.52 -43.06 -0.08
C GLY A 202 56.68 -42.36 0.98
N ARG A 203 56.29 -43.11 2.02
CA ARG A 203 55.43 -42.69 3.14
C ARG A 203 55.94 -41.41 3.84
N GLY A 204 55.02 -40.49 4.11
CA GLY A 204 55.22 -39.39 5.04
C GLY A 204 53.96 -38.54 5.14
N GLU A 205 53.33 -38.51 6.30
CA GLU A 205 52.19 -37.65 6.61
C GLU A 205 52.44 -36.21 6.14
N THR A 206 51.61 -35.72 5.22
CA THR A 206 51.47 -34.27 5.01
C THR A 206 50.00 -33.93 4.92
N LYS A 207 49.48 -33.49 6.08
CA LYS A 207 48.29 -32.66 6.17
C LYS A 207 48.50 -31.45 5.25
N VAL A 208 47.87 -31.44 4.08
CA VAL A 208 47.64 -30.19 3.36
C VAL A 208 46.68 -29.37 4.21
N PRO A 209 47.03 -28.14 4.65
CA PRO A 209 46.14 -27.37 5.50
C PRO A 209 44.95 -26.88 4.67
N LEU A 210 43.79 -27.47 4.90
CA LEU A 210 42.44 -27.00 4.49
C LEU A 210 42.06 -25.67 5.18
N ARG A 211 43.00 -24.73 5.30
CA ARG A 211 42.82 -23.44 5.97
C ARG A 211 42.74 -22.27 4.98
N GLU A 212 43.34 -22.38 3.80
CA GLU A 212 43.45 -21.27 2.84
C GLU A 212 42.29 -21.14 1.84
N LEU A 213 41.48 -22.19 1.65
CA LEU A 213 40.30 -22.16 0.76
C LEU A 213 38.97 -21.88 1.49
N ARG A 214 38.98 -21.86 2.84
CA ARG A 214 37.81 -21.48 3.64
C ARG A 214 37.34 -20.03 3.42
N PRO A 215 38.22 -19.01 3.20
CA PRO A 215 37.78 -17.66 2.89
C PRO A 215 37.06 -17.59 1.56
N VAL A 216 37.65 -18.16 0.50
CA VAL A 216 37.08 -18.14 -0.87
C VAL A 216 35.76 -18.91 -0.96
N ALA A 217 35.66 -20.06 -0.29
CA ALA A 217 34.40 -20.81 -0.22
C ALA A 217 33.32 -20.07 0.58
N ARG A 218 33.69 -19.33 1.63
CA ARG A 218 32.77 -18.46 2.38
C ARG A 218 32.34 -17.25 1.57
N ASP A 219 33.25 -16.63 0.84
CA ASP A 219 32.97 -15.47 -0.01
C ASP A 219 32.10 -15.87 -1.19
N LEU A 220 32.32 -17.03 -1.80
CA LEU A 220 31.45 -17.58 -2.83
C LEU A 220 30.07 -17.94 -2.29
N GLN A 221 29.97 -18.54 -1.10
CA GLN A 221 28.69 -18.79 -0.44
C GLN A 221 27.97 -17.50 -0.03
N ALA A 222 28.71 -16.44 0.33
CA ALA A 222 28.15 -15.12 0.60
C ALA A 222 27.65 -14.47 -0.69
N LEU A 223 28.40 -14.56 -1.79
CA LEU A 223 28.02 -14.03 -3.10
C LEU A 223 26.80 -14.74 -3.69
N ILE A 224 26.70 -16.07 -3.50
CA ILE A 224 25.52 -16.86 -3.91
C ILE A 224 24.30 -16.43 -3.10
N ARG A 225 24.43 -16.21 -1.79
CA ARG A 225 23.34 -15.68 -0.95
C ARG A 225 22.96 -14.24 -1.33
N ASP A 226 23.94 -13.40 -1.68
CA ASP A 226 23.71 -12.03 -2.18
C ASP A 226 22.90 -12.07 -3.47
N LEU A 227 23.31 -12.88 -4.44
CA LEU A 227 22.62 -13.07 -5.72
C LEU A 227 21.21 -13.65 -5.54
N GLU A 228 21.01 -14.58 -4.59
CA GLU A 228 19.68 -15.08 -4.23
C GLU A 228 18.81 -14.01 -3.56
N SER A 229 19.40 -13.13 -2.73
CA SER A 229 18.69 -12.03 -2.07
C SER A 229 18.28 -10.92 -3.06
N GLU A 230 19.14 -10.58 -4.03
CA GLU A 230 18.81 -9.65 -5.12
C GLU A 230 17.76 -10.24 -6.06
N ARG A 231 17.76 -11.56 -6.26
CA ARG A 231 16.74 -12.26 -7.06
C ARG A 231 15.37 -12.27 -6.37
N ARG A 232 15.31 -12.41 -5.04
CA ARG A 232 14.05 -12.28 -4.26
C ARG A 232 13.43 -10.90 -4.33
N ALA A 233 14.23 -9.83 -4.38
CA ALA A 233 13.72 -8.47 -4.54
C ALA A 233 13.02 -8.24 -5.90
N ARG A 234 13.28 -9.06 -6.93
CA ARG A 234 12.59 -9.02 -8.22
C ARG A 234 11.28 -9.83 -8.27
N ASP A 235 11.04 -10.73 -7.32
CA ASP A 235 9.87 -11.63 -7.27
C ASP A 235 8.86 -11.26 -6.17
N GLU A 236 8.85 -10.03 -5.64
CA GLU A 236 7.85 -9.59 -4.64
C GLU A 236 6.40 -9.74 -5.11
N SER A 237 6.16 -9.70 -6.43
CA SER A 237 4.85 -9.92 -7.06
C SER A 237 4.38 -11.38 -7.02
N GLN A 238 5.29 -12.33 -6.77
CA GLN A 238 5.00 -13.76 -6.65
C GLN A 238 4.86 -14.22 -5.19
N ILE A 239 5.19 -13.35 -4.22
CA ILE A 239 5.09 -13.69 -2.80
C ILE A 239 3.62 -13.59 -2.36
N ASN A 240 3.06 -14.73 -1.95
CA ASN A 240 1.79 -14.72 -1.23
C ASN A 240 2.04 -14.27 0.23
N TRP A 241 1.63 -13.05 0.56
CA TRP A 241 1.90 -12.44 1.86
C TRP A 241 0.97 -12.98 2.94
N SER A 242 1.53 -13.78 3.85
CA SER A 242 0.83 -14.35 5.01
C SER A 242 1.70 -14.26 6.28
N ALA A 243 1.12 -14.66 7.42
CA ALA A 243 1.85 -14.78 8.68
C ALA A 243 3.04 -15.75 8.58
N GLU A 244 2.91 -16.84 7.83
CA GLU A 244 3.98 -17.83 7.60
C GLU A 244 5.12 -17.24 6.77
N THR A 245 4.80 -16.50 5.71
CA THR A 245 5.79 -15.80 4.88
C THR A 245 6.57 -14.78 5.70
N LEU A 246 5.88 -14.00 6.53
CA LEU A 246 6.51 -13.03 7.41
C LEU A 246 7.46 -13.70 8.43
N ARG A 247 7.03 -14.82 9.03
CA ARG A 247 7.89 -15.66 9.88
C ARG A 247 9.11 -16.19 9.15
N ALA A 248 8.97 -16.60 7.90
CA ALA A 248 10.07 -17.11 7.09
C ALA A 248 11.11 -16.01 6.82
N ILE A 249 10.69 -14.78 6.49
CA ILE A 249 11.58 -13.63 6.30
C ILE A 249 12.39 -13.34 7.57
N LEU A 250 11.71 -13.29 8.73
CA LEU A 250 12.38 -13.06 10.02
C LEU A 250 13.44 -14.13 10.34
N ARG A 251 13.14 -15.40 10.06
CA ARG A 251 14.07 -16.51 10.32
C ARG A 251 15.23 -16.53 9.32
N ASN A 252 14.96 -16.29 8.04
CA ASN A 252 15.94 -16.48 6.97
C ASN A 252 16.81 -15.25 6.74
N ASP A 253 16.20 -14.06 6.64
CA ASP A 253 16.88 -12.83 6.23
C ASP A 253 17.41 -12.06 7.44
N LEU A 254 16.72 -12.19 8.58
CA LEU A 254 17.09 -11.55 9.86
C LEU A 254 17.65 -12.54 10.89
N LYS A 255 17.92 -13.80 10.50
CA LYS A 255 18.59 -14.84 11.30
C LYS A 255 17.99 -15.09 12.70
N GLY A 256 16.68 -14.85 12.87
CA GLY A 256 16.01 -15.03 14.15
C GLY A 256 16.36 -13.96 15.20
N GLU A 257 16.82 -12.79 14.75
CA GLU A 257 17.10 -11.65 15.62
C GLU A 257 15.81 -11.12 16.30
N GLU A 258 15.99 -10.55 17.49
CA GLU A 258 14.90 -10.08 18.35
C GLU A 258 14.16 -8.88 17.75
N VAL A 259 12.82 -8.97 17.71
CA VAL A 259 11.94 -7.87 17.30
C VAL A 259 11.21 -7.30 18.51
N LEU A 260 11.44 -6.02 18.76
CA LEU A 260 10.76 -5.23 19.77
C LEU A 260 9.82 -4.23 19.08
N ILE A 261 8.55 -4.21 19.46
CA ILE A 261 7.61 -3.17 18.98
C ILE A 261 7.35 -2.20 20.12
N VAL A 262 7.39 -0.91 19.82
CA VAL A 262 7.13 0.15 20.79
C VAL A 262 5.99 1.03 20.30
N SER A 263 4.86 1.05 21.01
CA SER A 263 3.73 1.93 20.70
C SER A 263 3.09 2.50 21.96
N ASN A 264 2.49 3.68 21.87
CA ASN A 264 1.84 4.28 23.03
C ASN A 264 0.66 3.44 23.52
N ARG A 265 -0.15 2.90 22.60
CA ARG A 265 -1.30 2.05 22.92
C ARG A 265 -0.88 0.59 22.99
N GLU A 266 -1.32 -0.11 24.04
CA GLU A 266 -1.25 -1.57 24.14
C GLU A 266 -2.43 -2.24 23.43
N PRO A 267 -2.30 -3.49 22.97
CA PRO A 267 -3.38 -4.21 22.27
C PRO A 267 -4.47 -4.77 23.19
N TYR A 268 -4.18 -4.97 24.49
CA TYR A 268 -5.09 -5.58 25.47
C TYR A 268 -5.07 -4.80 26.79
N ILE A 269 -6.17 -4.13 27.09
CA ILE A 269 -6.32 -3.29 28.29
C ILE A 269 -7.15 -4.06 29.32
N HIS A 270 -6.64 -4.23 30.54
CA HIS A 270 -7.35 -4.90 31.63
C HIS A 270 -8.10 -3.87 32.46
N MET A 271 -9.42 -4.03 32.48
CA MET A 271 -10.35 -3.16 33.20
C MET A 271 -11.02 -3.93 34.32
N ARG A 272 -10.82 -3.49 35.56
CA ARG A 272 -11.57 -4.00 36.70
C ARG A 272 -13.00 -3.44 36.65
N ARG A 273 -13.97 -4.33 36.54
CA ARG A 273 -15.40 -4.06 36.71
C ARG A 273 -15.94 -4.95 37.82
N ASN A 274 -16.30 -4.35 38.94
CA ASN A 274 -16.68 -5.06 40.16
C ASN A 274 -15.56 -6.03 40.59
N GLU A 275 -15.87 -7.30 40.83
CA GLU A 275 -14.91 -8.35 41.21
C GLU A 275 -14.25 -9.05 40.02
N ARG A 276 -14.53 -8.64 38.77
CA ARG A 276 -13.97 -9.28 37.57
C ARG A 276 -13.05 -8.34 36.81
N ILE A 277 -11.99 -8.92 36.23
CA ILE A 277 -11.12 -8.23 35.29
C ILE A 277 -11.60 -8.58 33.89
N GLU A 278 -12.03 -7.57 33.15
CA GLU A 278 -12.44 -7.67 31.75
C GLU A 278 -11.32 -7.18 30.85
N VAL A 279 -11.14 -7.83 29.70
CA VAL A 279 -10.13 -7.43 28.71
C VAL A 279 -10.81 -6.66 27.59
N LYS A 280 -10.37 -5.42 27.39
CA LYS A 280 -10.87 -4.52 26.35
C LYS A 280 -9.82 -4.34 25.27
N ARG A 281 -10.21 -4.47 24.01
CA ARG A 281 -9.36 -4.12 22.85
C ARG A 281 -9.61 -2.66 22.48
N PRO A 282 -8.58 -1.81 22.38
CA PRO A 282 -8.81 -0.41 22.03
C PRO A 282 -9.23 -0.26 20.55
N ALA A 283 -10.12 0.70 20.28
CA ALA A 283 -10.47 1.08 18.92
C ALA A 283 -9.31 1.86 18.26
N SER A 284 -8.32 1.13 17.75
CA SER A 284 -7.08 1.69 17.21
C SER A 284 -6.63 0.93 15.96
N GLY A 285 -6.61 1.61 14.81
CA GLY A 285 -6.13 1.03 13.56
C GLY A 285 -4.68 0.55 13.62
N LEU A 286 -3.84 1.21 14.43
CA LEU A 286 -2.46 0.78 14.69
C LEU A 286 -2.43 -0.61 15.36
N VAL A 287 -3.31 -0.83 16.35
CA VAL A 287 -3.39 -2.12 17.04
C VAL A 287 -3.91 -3.20 16.10
N THR A 288 -4.99 -2.90 15.35
CA THR A 288 -5.55 -3.82 14.35
C THR A 288 -4.50 -4.30 13.34
N ALA A 289 -3.61 -3.40 12.90
CA ALA A 289 -2.57 -3.76 11.94
C ALA A 289 -1.36 -4.47 12.57
N LEU A 290 -0.90 -4.03 13.74
CA LEU A 290 0.32 -4.57 14.35
C LEU A 290 0.12 -5.90 15.07
N GLU A 291 -1.08 -6.20 15.55
CA GLU A 291 -1.32 -7.45 16.29
C GLU A 291 -1.05 -8.72 15.44
N PRO A 292 -1.58 -8.85 14.21
CA PRO A 292 -1.27 -10.00 13.34
C PRO A 292 0.24 -10.14 13.09
N VAL A 293 0.92 -9.01 12.90
CA VAL A 293 2.38 -8.94 12.75
C VAL A 293 3.08 -9.47 14.00
N MET A 294 2.68 -9.04 15.19
CA MET A 294 3.27 -9.50 16.46
C MET A 294 3.05 -10.99 16.73
N ARG A 295 1.84 -11.49 16.45
CA ARG A 295 1.53 -12.93 16.55
C ARG A 295 2.37 -13.75 15.57
N ALA A 296 2.73 -13.18 14.41
CA ALA A 296 3.66 -13.81 13.48
C ALA A 296 5.10 -13.80 14.04
N CYS A 297 5.59 -12.67 14.54
CA CYS A 297 6.98 -12.48 14.96
C CYS A 297 7.36 -13.12 16.31
N SER A 298 6.41 -13.34 17.23
CA SER A 298 6.66 -13.81 18.61
C SER A 298 7.64 -12.92 19.42
N GLY A 299 7.57 -11.60 19.23
CA GLY A 299 8.41 -10.62 19.92
C GLY A 299 7.84 -10.07 21.25
N THR A 300 8.46 -9.01 21.75
CA THR A 300 7.95 -8.23 22.91
C THR A 300 7.31 -6.93 22.41
N TRP A 301 6.07 -6.66 22.85
CA TRP A 301 5.38 -5.39 22.61
C TRP A 301 5.50 -4.48 23.83
N ILE A 302 6.30 -3.43 23.73
CA ILE A 302 6.46 -2.40 24.77
C ILE A 302 5.38 -1.31 24.59
N ALA A 303 4.52 -1.11 25.60
CA ALA A 303 3.44 -0.13 25.52
C ALA A 303 3.06 0.46 26.89
N HIS A 304 2.37 1.60 26.90
CA HIS A 304 1.83 2.17 28.15
C HIS A 304 0.66 1.31 28.67
N GLY A 305 0.76 0.87 29.92
CA GLY A 305 -0.32 0.17 30.62
C GLY A 305 -1.40 1.16 31.10
N SER A 306 -2.52 1.21 30.39
CA SER A 306 -3.54 2.27 30.54
C SER A 306 -4.79 1.84 31.31
N GLY A 307 -4.96 0.54 31.53
CA GLY A 307 -6.06 -0.06 32.26
C GLY A 307 -5.89 0.06 33.78
N ASN A 308 -7.01 0.21 34.48
CA ASN A 308 -7.00 0.29 35.95
C ASN A 308 -6.59 -1.02 36.64
N ALA A 309 -6.66 -2.16 35.93
CA ALA A 309 -6.26 -3.48 36.42
C ALA A 309 -4.96 -4.00 35.77
N ASP A 310 -4.30 -3.18 34.95
CA ASP A 310 -3.12 -3.63 34.22
C ASP A 310 -1.94 -3.96 35.13
N ARG A 311 -1.80 -3.24 36.25
CA ARG A 311 -0.77 -3.53 37.25
C ARG A 311 -1.03 -4.84 37.99
N GLU A 312 -2.30 -5.18 38.21
CA GLU A 312 -2.70 -6.41 38.90
C GLU A 312 -2.48 -7.66 38.03
N THR A 313 -2.44 -7.49 36.71
CA THR A 313 -2.31 -8.58 35.73
C THR A 313 -0.90 -8.74 35.18
N ALA A 314 -0.02 -7.78 35.46
CA ALA A 314 1.38 -7.85 35.06
C ALA A 314 2.19 -8.67 36.09
N ASP A 315 3.21 -9.38 35.61
CA ASP A 315 4.16 -10.08 36.47
C ASP A 315 5.14 -9.13 37.16
N SER A 316 6.06 -9.67 37.97
CA SER A 316 7.06 -8.90 38.71
C SER A 316 8.05 -8.11 37.83
N THR A 317 8.04 -8.38 36.52
CA THR A 317 8.86 -7.71 35.51
C THR A 317 8.01 -6.85 34.57
N ASP A 318 6.79 -6.50 34.97
CA ASP A 318 5.81 -5.71 34.20
C ASP A 318 5.37 -6.35 32.88
N HIS A 319 5.41 -7.68 32.78
CA HIS A 319 4.98 -8.40 31.58
C HIS A 319 3.61 -9.06 31.71
N VAL A 320 2.92 -9.20 30.58
CA VAL A 320 1.71 -10.03 30.47
C VAL A 320 1.70 -10.79 29.15
N MET A 321 1.31 -12.06 29.19
CA MET A 321 1.17 -12.89 27.99
C MET A 321 -0.20 -12.67 27.35
N VAL A 322 -0.23 -12.51 26.03
CA VAL A 322 -1.45 -12.20 25.27
C VAL A 322 -1.48 -12.93 23.92
N PRO A 323 -2.66 -13.12 23.30
CA PRO A 323 -4.01 -12.90 23.85
C PRO A 323 -4.32 -13.80 25.08
N PRO A 324 -5.21 -13.39 26.00
CA PRO A 324 -5.51 -14.16 27.22
C PRO A 324 -5.96 -15.60 26.95
N GLU A 325 -6.73 -15.82 25.88
CA GLU A 325 -7.31 -17.13 25.55
C GLU A 325 -6.27 -18.08 24.93
N ARG A 326 -5.30 -17.52 24.20
CA ARG A 326 -4.23 -18.29 23.55
C ARG A 326 -2.94 -17.46 23.48
N PRO A 327 -2.15 -17.46 24.56
CA PRO A 327 -0.89 -16.73 24.64
C PRO A 327 0.03 -16.97 23.43
N ALA A 328 0.38 -15.89 22.72
CA ALA A 328 1.18 -15.93 21.49
C ALA A 328 2.40 -15.01 21.53
N TYR A 329 2.33 -13.90 22.27
CA TYR A 329 3.43 -12.96 22.49
C TYR A 329 3.29 -12.29 23.87
N ARG A 330 4.29 -11.50 24.26
CA ARG A 330 4.28 -10.78 25.54
C ARG A 330 4.15 -9.28 25.33
N ILE A 331 3.43 -8.60 26.23
CA ILE A 331 3.46 -7.15 26.37
C ILE A 331 4.39 -6.82 27.53
N ARG A 332 5.25 -5.81 27.35
CA ARG A 332 6.00 -5.14 28.43
C ARG A 332 5.31 -3.80 28.71
N ARG A 333 4.72 -3.66 29.90
CA ARG A 333 4.03 -2.42 30.27
C ARG A 333 5.01 -1.39 30.80
N VAL A 334 4.85 -0.17 30.30
CA VAL A 334 5.48 1.03 30.83
C VAL A 334 4.44 1.79 31.63
N TRP A 335 4.81 2.17 32.84
CA TRP A 335 3.93 2.88 33.75
C TRP A 335 4.16 4.38 33.68
N LEU A 336 3.09 5.14 33.52
CA LEU A 336 3.11 6.61 33.55
C LEU A 336 2.34 7.11 34.77
N SER A 337 2.79 8.23 35.34
CA SER A 337 1.99 8.98 36.31
C SER A 337 0.85 9.72 35.60
N LYS A 338 -0.14 10.20 36.37
CA LYS A 338 -1.24 10.98 35.80
C LYS A 338 -0.75 12.29 35.21
N GLU A 339 0.25 12.90 35.83
CA GLU A 339 0.89 14.15 35.38
C GLU A 339 1.67 13.92 34.08
N GLU A 340 2.39 12.81 33.98
CA GLU A 340 3.07 12.41 32.75
C GLU A 340 2.07 12.14 31.62
N GLU A 341 1.00 11.38 31.90
CA GLU A 341 -0.06 11.14 30.90
C GLU A 341 -0.74 12.44 30.46
N ALA A 342 -1.02 13.36 31.39
CA ALA A 342 -1.57 14.67 31.10
C ALA A 342 -0.64 15.49 30.18
N GLY A 343 0.64 15.61 30.51
CA GLY A 343 1.57 16.43 29.73
C GLY A 343 1.99 15.80 28.40
N TYR A 344 2.34 14.50 28.38
CA TYR A 344 2.84 13.82 27.19
C TYR A 344 1.71 13.40 26.24
N TYR A 345 0.67 12.71 26.73
CA TYR A 345 -0.35 12.11 25.87
C TYR A 345 -1.44 13.12 25.54
N TYR A 346 -2.08 13.71 26.54
CA TYR A 346 -3.15 14.70 26.29
C TYR A 346 -2.59 16.03 25.79
N GLY A 347 -1.53 16.55 26.41
CA GLY A 347 -0.85 17.79 26.03
C GLY A 347 -0.09 17.68 24.71
N PHE A 348 1.18 17.29 24.75
CA PHE A 348 2.07 17.44 23.60
C PHE A 348 1.63 16.60 22.39
N SER A 349 1.27 15.34 22.61
CA SER A 349 0.90 14.43 21.53
C SER A 349 -0.44 14.81 20.89
N ASN A 350 -1.51 14.96 21.69
CA ASN A 350 -2.88 15.09 21.15
C ASN A 350 -3.40 16.53 21.05
N SER A 351 -2.92 17.47 21.86
CA SER A 351 -3.20 18.91 21.68
C SER A 351 -2.14 19.62 20.82
N GLY A 352 -0.93 19.10 20.73
CA GLY A 352 0.17 19.67 19.92
C GLY A 352 0.35 18.98 18.57
N LEU A 353 0.95 17.79 18.56
CA LEU A 353 1.36 17.10 17.32
C LEU A 353 0.18 16.64 16.45
N TRP A 354 -0.90 16.12 17.06
CA TRP A 354 -2.06 15.65 16.31
C TRP A 354 -2.69 16.75 15.44
N PRO A 355 -3.10 17.92 15.97
CA PRO A 355 -3.58 19.03 15.14
C PRO A 355 -2.51 19.65 14.24
N LEU A 356 -1.22 19.64 14.63
CA LEU A 356 -0.14 20.12 13.76
C LEU A 356 -0.05 19.29 12.46
N CYS A 357 -0.18 17.98 12.59
CA CYS A 357 0.01 17.05 11.48
C CYS A 357 -1.27 16.87 10.65
N HIS A 358 -2.44 17.10 11.24
CA HIS A 358 -3.72 17.04 10.54
C HIS A 358 -4.19 18.44 10.17
N ILE A 359 -4.19 18.76 8.88
CA ILE A 359 -4.82 19.95 8.30
C ILE A 359 -6.36 19.86 8.40
N ALA A 360 -6.88 19.87 9.62
CA ALA A 360 -8.31 19.81 9.97
C ALA A 360 -8.76 21.08 10.73
N HIS A 361 -8.06 22.20 10.48
CA HIS A 361 -8.35 23.55 10.99
C HIS A 361 -8.45 23.68 12.53
N THR A 362 -7.89 22.72 13.27
CA THR A 362 -7.74 22.81 14.73
C THR A 362 -6.34 23.33 15.04
N ARG A 363 -6.25 24.38 15.87
CA ARG A 363 -4.96 25.01 16.19
C ARG A 363 -4.15 24.11 17.13
N PRO A 364 -2.87 23.84 16.84
CA PRO A 364 -2.01 23.13 17.79
C PRO A 364 -1.67 24.00 19.00
N ILE A 365 -1.63 23.37 20.17
CA ILE A 365 -1.30 24.00 21.45
C ILE A 365 0.02 23.41 21.95
N PHE A 366 0.98 24.30 22.21
CA PHE A 366 2.33 23.94 22.67
C PHE A 366 2.61 24.59 24.02
N ARG A 367 2.95 23.77 25.02
CA ARG A 367 3.35 24.22 26.35
C ARG A 367 4.68 23.59 26.72
N THR A 368 5.57 24.36 27.35
CA THR A 368 6.89 23.86 27.75
C THR A 368 6.80 22.69 28.75
N ALA A 369 5.83 22.72 29.66
CA ALA A 369 5.58 21.61 30.58
C ALA A 369 5.20 20.32 29.84
N ASP A 370 4.32 20.41 28.83
CA ASP A 370 3.90 19.28 27.99
C ASP A 370 5.10 18.70 27.22
N TRP A 371 5.97 19.55 26.67
CA TRP A 371 7.22 19.13 26.04
C TRP A 371 8.17 18.40 26.99
N ASN A 372 8.36 18.93 28.20
CA ASN A 372 9.24 18.30 29.20
C ASN A 372 8.70 16.91 29.60
N ALA A 373 7.38 16.78 29.76
CA ALA A 373 6.74 15.47 29.96
C ALA A 373 6.97 14.56 28.75
N TYR A 374 6.84 15.09 27.53
CA TYR A 374 7.05 14.33 26.29
C TYR A 374 8.48 13.76 26.18
N VAL A 375 9.50 14.56 26.48
CA VAL A 375 10.90 14.13 26.56
C VAL A 375 11.10 13.08 27.65
N THR A 376 10.53 13.29 28.83
CA THR A 376 10.66 12.38 29.98
C THR A 376 10.08 11.00 29.67
N VAL A 377 8.88 10.97 29.07
CA VAL A 377 8.23 9.73 28.68
C VAL A 377 9.01 9.02 27.57
N ASN A 378 9.45 9.74 26.52
CA ASN A 378 10.28 9.14 25.47
C ASN A 378 11.56 8.50 26.05
N ARG A 379 12.21 9.16 27.02
CA ARG A 379 13.38 8.61 27.71
C ARG A 379 13.05 7.35 28.50
N ARG A 380 11.94 7.31 29.23
CA ARG A 380 11.50 6.11 29.96
C ARG A 380 11.22 4.92 29.03
N PHE A 381 10.65 5.18 27.85
CA PHE A 381 10.47 4.16 26.83
C PHE A 381 11.81 3.69 26.28
N ALA A 382 12.77 4.58 26.02
CA ALA A 382 14.13 4.21 25.63
C ALA A 382 14.80 3.32 26.70
N ASP A 383 14.69 3.69 27.98
CA ASP A 383 15.18 2.89 29.11
C ASP A 383 14.57 1.49 29.17
N THR A 384 13.31 1.36 28.77
CA THR A 384 12.62 0.07 28.75
C THR A 384 13.07 -0.77 27.56
N VAL A 385 13.20 -0.18 26.36
CA VAL A 385 13.72 -0.86 25.17
C VAL A 385 15.11 -1.44 25.44
N VAL A 386 16.00 -0.66 26.04
CA VAL A 386 17.38 -1.11 26.32
C VAL A 386 17.41 -2.24 27.37
N ARG A 387 16.48 -2.23 28.34
CA ARG A 387 16.36 -3.32 29.32
C ARG A 387 15.78 -4.60 28.74
N GLU A 388 14.90 -4.48 27.75
CA GLU A 388 14.29 -5.63 27.06
C GLU A 388 15.19 -6.24 25.99
N ALA A 389 16.09 -5.43 25.40
CA ALA A 389 17.02 -5.90 24.38
C ALA A 389 17.96 -6.98 24.92
N LYS A 390 17.95 -8.15 24.29
CA LYS A 390 18.80 -9.31 24.62
C LYS A 390 20.06 -9.39 23.75
N THR A 391 20.09 -8.66 22.64
CA THR A 391 21.24 -8.60 21.72
C THR A 391 21.75 -7.16 21.56
N ALA A 392 22.95 -7.00 20.99
CA ALA A 392 23.50 -5.69 20.69
C ALA A 392 22.84 -5.02 19.47
N ASP A 393 22.31 -5.82 18.54
CA ASP A 393 21.69 -5.42 17.28
C ASP A 393 20.20 -5.82 17.17
N PRO A 394 19.31 -5.45 18.11
CA PRO A 394 17.89 -5.78 17.99
C PRO A 394 17.21 -4.98 16.86
N ILE A 395 16.08 -5.49 16.36
CA ILE A 395 15.18 -4.73 15.50
C ILE A 395 14.14 -4.06 16.39
N VAL A 396 14.10 -2.72 16.37
CA VAL A 396 13.13 -1.95 17.17
C VAL A 396 12.18 -1.22 16.24
N LEU A 397 10.91 -1.61 16.25
CA LEU A 397 9.84 -0.97 15.48
C LEU A 397 9.16 0.10 16.35
N VAL A 398 9.57 1.36 16.19
CA VAL A 398 8.99 2.51 16.90
C VAL A 398 7.75 3.00 16.16
N GLN A 399 6.63 3.09 16.86
CA GLN A 399 5.34 3.38 16.26
C GLN A 399 4.82 4.76 16.67
N ASP A 400 4.68 5.60 15.64
CA ASP A 400 3.87 6.80 15.60
C ASP A 400 4.38 8.04 16.35
N TYR A 401 3.65 9.14 16.15
CA TYR A 401 3.98 10.50 16.58
C TYR A 401 4.19 10.71 18.09
N HIS A 402 3.84 9.75 18.93
CA HIS A 402 4.09 9.83 20.36
C HIS A 402 5.59 9.65 20.69
N PHE A 403 6.36 9.05 19.77
CA PHE A 403 7.73 8.64 20.03
C PHE A 403 8.73 9.25 19.04
N ALA A 404 8.53 10.52 18.70
CA ALA A 404 9.43 11.19 17.77
C ALA A 404 10.89 11.29 18.27
N LEU A 405 11.13 11.30 19.60
CA LEU A 405 12.49 11.42 20.17
C LEU A 405 13.14 10.07 20.48
N LEU A 406 12.31 9.03 20.60
CA LEU A 406 12.73 7.70 20.99
C LEU A 406 13.82 7.11 20.07
N PRO A 407 13.81 7.26 18.73
CA PRO A 407 14.80 6.62 17.87
C PRO A 407 16.23 7.09 18.18
N ARG A 408 16.46 8.41 18.32
CA ARG A 408 17.76 8.97 18.73
C ARG A 408 18.18 8.46 20.11
N MET A 409 17.27 8.47 21.09
CA MET A 409 17.56 7.99 22.45
C MET A 409 17.91 6.50 22.50
N ILE A 410 17.33 5.68 21.62
CA ILE A 410 17.72 4.27 21.46
C ILE A 410 19.09 4.18 20.81
N ARG A 411 19.32 4.91 19.70
CA ARG A 411 20.57 4.89 18.93
C ARG A 411 21.80 5.20 19.80
N GLU A 412 21.69 6.18 20.70
CA GLU A 412 22.76 6.58 21.62
C GLU A 412 23.21 5.45 22.56
N ARG A 413 22.31 4.51 22.86
CA ARG A 413 22.55 3.42 23.83
C ARG A 413 22.70 2.05 23.19
N LEU A 414 22.08 1.85 22.04
CA LEU A 414 22.20 0.67 21.18
C LEU A 414 22.60 1.10 19.76
N PRO A 415 23.88 1.45 19.54
CA PRO A 415 24.33 1.96 18.24
C PRO A 415 24.14 0.98 17.08
N GLU A 416 24.18 -0.33 17.35
CA GLU A 416 24.01 -1.39 16.36
C GLU A 416 22.54 -1.80 16.12
N ALA A 417 21.58 -1.26 16.90
CA ALA A 417 20.17 -1.57 16.74
C ALA A 417 19.66 -1.11 15.36
N THR A 418 18.73 -1.85 14.77
CA THR A 418 18.03 -1.38 13.57
C THR A 418 16.69 -0.81 13.98
N VAL A 419 16.64 0.51 14.07
CA VAL A 419 15.46 1.26 14.49
C VAL A 419 14.64 1.61 13.26
N ILE A 420 13.43 1.05 13.17
CA ILE A 420 12.47 1.35 12.11
C ILE A 420 11.36 2.16 12.76
N THR A 421 11.25 3.43 12.38
CA THR A 421 10.16 4.29 12.83
C THR A 421 9.09 4.34 11.77
N PHE A 422 7.85 4.12 12.15
CA PHE A 422 6.72 4.27 11.24
C PHE A 422 5.77 5.36 11.74
N TRP A 423 5.53 6.37 10.90
CA TRP A 423 4.66 7.50 11.19
C TRP A 423 3.26 7.27 10.59
N HIS A 424 2.25 7.02 11.44
CA HIS A 424 0.92 6.56 11.00
C HIS A 424 -0.04 7.70 10.67
N ILE A 425 0.20 8.90 11.19
CA ILE A 425 -0.59 10.08 10.84
C ILE A 425 -0.02 10.76 9.60
N PRO A 426 -0.69 11.76 9.01
CA PRO A 426 -0.08 12.56 7.94
C PRO A 426 1.19 13.26 8.43
N TRP A 427 2.11 13.55 7.51
CA TRP A 427 3.20 14.49 7.76
C TRP A 427 2.89 15.82 7.07
N PRO A 428 2.83 16.94 7.81
CA PRO A 428 2.45 18.24 7.25
C PRO A 428 3.54 18.79 6.33
N ASN A 429 3.21 19.75 5.48
CA ASN A 429 4.24 20.46 4.72
C ASN A 429 5.20 21.22 5.67
N ALA A 430 6.38 21.60 5.15
CA ALA A 430 7.41 22.22 5.97
C ALA A 430 6.93 23.50 6.70
N GLU A 431 6.09 24.32 6.05
CA GLU A 431 5.57 25.56 6.65
C GLU A 431 4.67 25.30 7.85
N ALA A 432 3.71 24.38 7.72
CA ALA A 432 2.84 24.00 8.83
C ALA A 432 3.65 23.32 9.93
N PHE A 433 4.62 22.45 9.59
CA PHE A 433 5.51 21.84 10.58
C PHE A 433 6.32 22.89 11.38
N GLY A 434 6.71 23.98 10.71
CA GLY A 434 7.44 25.10 11.30
C GLY A 434 6.76 25.80 12.47
N ILE A 435 5.45 25.60 12.65
CA ILE A 435 4.69 26.12 13.80
C ILE A 435 5.18 25.50 15.11
N CYS A 436 5.75 24.28 15.08
CA CYS A 436 6.23 23.61 16.29
C CYS A 436 7.52 24.28 16.83
N PRO A 437 7.54 24.71 18.11
CA PRO A 437 8.74 25.30 18.71
C PRO A 437 9.93 24.35 18.79
N TRP A 438 9.68 23.04 18.91
CA TRP A 438 10.70 21.99 19.06
C TRP A 438 10.92 21.16 17.79
N ARG A 439 10.60 21.74 16.61
CA ARG A 439 10.71 21.08 15.30
C ARG A 439 12.09 20.44 15.04
N GLU A 440 13.17 21.11 15.43
CA GLU A 440 14.55 20.63 15.24
C GLU A 440 14.83 19.39 16.11
N ALA A 441 14.42 19.42 17.38
CA ALA A 441 14.55 18.27 18.28
C ALA A 441 13.70 17.07 17.82
N ILE A 442 12.51 17.33 17.27
CA ILE A 442 11.66 16.27 16.69
C ILE A 442 12.35 15.65 15.47
N ILE A 443 12.88 16.47 14.55
CA ILE A 443 13.58 15.97 13.38
C ILE A 443 14.81 15.16 13.78
N ASP A 444 15.66 15.68 14.67
CA ASP A 444 16.84 14.95 15.18
C ASP A 444 16.43 13.61 15.81
N GLY A 445 15.40 13.63 16.65
CA GLY A 445 14.82 12.45 17.27
C GLY A 445 14.46 11.37 16.25
N ILE A 446 13.75 11.75 15.19
CA ILE A 446 13.30 10.84 14.13
C ILE A 446 14.48 10.35 13.28
N LEU A 447 15.47 11.22 13.01
CA LEU A 447 16.70 10.87 12.27
C LEU A 447 17.64 9.92 13.03
N GLY A 448 17.33 9.53 14.27
CA GLY A 448 17.95 8.37 14.92
C GLY A 448 17.55 7.00 14.31
N SER A 449 16.53 7.01 13.43
CA SER A 449 16.03 5.81 12.75
C SER A 449 16.95 5.35 11.64
N SER A 450 17.08 4.03 11.46
CA SER A 450 17.65 3.44 10.24
C SER A 450 16.68 3.58 9.06
N ILE A 451 15.39 3.31 9.30
CA ILE A 451 14.32 3.46 8.31
C ILE A 451 13.21 4.31 8.92
N LEU A 452 12.76 5.31 8.17
CA LEU A 452 11.57 6.09 8.47
C LEU A 452 10.49 5.80 7.41
N GLY A 453 9.39 5.19 7.86
CA GLY A 453 8.26 4.80 7.03
C GLY A 453 7.09 5.79 7.11
N PHE A 454 6.48 6.08 5.97
CA PHE A 454 5.20 6.80 5.86
C PHE A 454 4.20 6.05 4.98
N HIS A 455 2.92 6.36 5.11
CA HIS A 455 1.88 5.78 4.25
C HIS A 455 1.97 6.18 2.77
N THR A 456 2.31 7.44 2.49
CA THR A 456 2.27 8.02 1.15
C THR A 456 3.62 8.62 0.77
N GLN A 457 3.90 8.65 -0.54
CA GLN A 457 5.09 9.32 -1.06
C GLN A 457 5.06 10.83 -0.77
N PHE A 458 3.86 11.41 -0.71
CA PHE A 458 3.69 12.82 -0.39
C PHE A 458 4.19 13.15 1.03
N HIS A 459 3.90 12.30 2.02
CA HIS A 459 4.42 12.48 3.38
C HIS A 459 5.94 12.29 3.44
N CYS A 460 6.50 11.37 2.65
CA CYS A 460 7.96 11.21 2.53
C CYS A 460 8.62 12.49 2.02
N ASN A 461 8.06 13.08 0.96
CA ASN A 461 8.58 14.32 0.38
C ASN A 461 8.46 15.48 1.37
N ASN A 462 7.31 15.65 2.02
CA ASN A 462 7.11 16.71 3.01
C ASN A 462 8.09 16.60 4.19
N PHE A 463 8.41 15.38 4.64
CA PHE A 463 9.42 15.16 5.67
C PHE A 463 10.81 15.60 5.20
N ILE A 464 11.21 15.18 3.99
CA ILE A 464 12.48 15.59 3.40
C ILE A 464 12.57 17.11 3.28
N ASP A 465 11.51 17.77 2.82
CA ASP A 465 11.48 19.23 2.70
C ASP A 465 11.50 19.93 4.07
N ALA A 466 10.92 19.32 5.12
CA ALA A 466 11.05 19.81 6.49
C ALA A 466 12.48 19.67 7.02
N VAL A 467 13.17 18.57 6.72
CA VAL A 467 14.58 18.38 7.08
C VAL A 467 15.45 19.41 6.38
N ASP A 468 15.32 19.53 5.05
CA ASP A 468 16.05 20.49 4.20
C ASP A 468 15.92 21.93 4.70
N ARG A 469 14.74 22.28 5.24
CA ARG A 469 14.45 23.63 5.74
C ARG A 469 14.99 23.92 7.13
N TYR A 470 15.00 22.94 8.04
CA TYR A 470 15.21 23.18 9.47
C TYR A 470 16.48 22.57 10.03
N VAL A 471 17.11 21.62 9.34
CA VAL A 471 18.28 20.90 9.84
C VAL A 471 19.33 20.82 8.73
N GLU A 472 20.58 21.11 9.09
CA GLU A 472 21.72 20.95 8.17
C GLU A 472 22.05 19.45 8.02
N ALA A 473 21.42 18.80 7.04
CA ALA A 473 21.61 17.39 6.73
C ALA A 473 21.93 17.19 5.25
N ARG A 474 22.70 16.16 4.92
CA ARG A 474 22.95 15.78 3.53
C ARG A 474 21.82 14.89 3.04
N ILE A 475 21.04 15.39 2.09
CA ILE A 475 19.88 14.69 1.53
C ILE A 475 20.23 14.16 0.14
N ASP A 476 20.07 12.85 -0.04
CA ASP A 476 20.06 12.19 -1.34
C ASP A 476 18.61 11.95 -1.77
N ARG A 477 18.13 12.77 -2.71
CA ARG A 477 16.76 12.68 -3.23
C ARG A 477 16.57 11.55 -4.24
N GLU A 478 17.64 10.99 -4.81
CA GLU A 478 17.54 9.83 -5.72
C GLU A 478 17.26 8.56 -4.91
N THR A 479 18.01 8.35 -3.83
CA THR A 479 17.85 7.17 -2.98
C THR A 479 16.89 7.39 -1.80
N TYR A 480 16.37 8.60 -1.61
CA TYR A 480 15.58 9.03 -0.44
C TYR A 480 16.28 8.72 0.89
N THR A 481 17.56 9.09 0.98
CA THR A 481 18.40 8.85 2.15
C THR A 481 18.87 10.17 2.74
N ILE A 482 18.80 10.31 4.06
CA ILE A 482 19.26 11.49 4.79
C ILE A 482 20.46 11.08 5.63
N SER A 483 21.59 11.78 5.47
CA SER A 483 22.77 11.60 6.32
C SER A 483 22.87 12.76 7.30
N TYR A 484 22.86 12.46 8.60
CA TYR A 484 22.87 13.44 9.67
C TYR A 484 23.64 12.91 10.88
N GLY A 485 24.61 13.68 11.39
CA GLY A 485 25.44 13.27 12.53
C GLY A 485 26.30 12.02 12.29
N GLY A 486 26.57 11.66 11.03
CA GLY A 486 27.30 10.45 10.64
C GLY A 486 26.42 9.20 10.44
N ASP A 487 25.15 9.28 10.85
CA ASP A 487 24.16 8.22 10.63
C ASP A 487 23.39 8.43 9.32
N GLN A 488 22.83 7.35 8.76
CA GLN A 488 21.95 7.39 7.59
C GLN A 488 20.55 6.89 7.92
N THR A 489 19.54 7.65 7.51
CA THR A 489 18.12 7.31 7.60
C THR A 489 17.53 7.17 6.20
N ALA A 490 17.00 6.00 5.87
CA ALA A 490 16.24 5.78 4.64
C ALA A 490 14.77 6.20 4.84
N VAL A 491 14.25 7.09 4.00
CA VAL A 491 12.86 7.52 4.01
C VAL A 491 12.07 6.75 2.95
N ARG A 492 11.04 6.02 3.35
CA ARG A 492 10.35 5.06 2.50
C ARG A 492 8.83 5.10 2.67
N ARG A 493 8.12 4.79 1.58
CA ARG A 493 6.66 4.67 1.57
C ARG A 493 6.25 3.21 1.82
N TYR A 494 5.52 2.97 2.91
CA TYR A 494 4.82 1.71 3.17
C TYR A 494 3.35 1.98 3.53
N PRO A 495 2.41 1.83 2.58
CA PRO A 495 0.99 1.97 2.89
C PRO A 495 0.56 0.82 3.81
N ILE A 496 0.06 1.15 5.00
CA ILE A 496 -0.41 0.13 5.94
C ILE A 496 -1.74 -0.43 5.44
N SER A 497 -2.02 -1.67 5.82
CA SER A 497 -3.24 -2.36 5.45
C SER A 497 -3.71 -3.25 6.60
N ILE A 498 -4.70 -4.08 6.33
CA ILE A 498 -5.31 -4.99 7.29
C ILE A 498 -4.87 -6.43 7.06
N GLU A 499 -5.17 -7.28 8.04
CA GLU A 499 -5.03 -8.73 7.89
C GLU A 499 -5.93 -9.23 6.75
N TRP A 500 -5.37 -10.10 5.91
CA TRP A 500 -6.14 -10.81 4.89
C TRP A 500 -5.79 -12.31 4.89
N PRO A 501 -6.78 -13.21 4.87
CA PRO A 501 -8.21 -12.94 5.04
C PRO A 501 -8.52 -12.45 6.47
N LEU A 502 -9.67 -11.78 6.67
CA LEU A 502 -10.09 -11.32 8.00
C LEU A 502 -10.34 -12.50 8.94
N ASN A 503 -9.69 -12.50 10.10
CA ASN A 503 -9.87 -13.52 11.14
C ASN A 503 -10.94 -13.09 12.15
N SER A 504 -12.21 -13.09 11.72
CA SER A 504 -13.37 -12.72 12.55
C SER A 504 -14.44 -13.81 12.52
N LYS A 505 -15.13 -14.01 13.65
CA LYS A 505 -16.26 -14.94 13.76
C LYS A 505 -17.44 -14.48 12.91
N THR A 506 -17.63 -13.18 12.78
CA THR A 506 -18.70 -12.57 11.98
C THR A 506 -18.59 -12.92 10.50
N MET A 507 -17.38 -13.19 9.99
CA MET A 507 -17.20 -13.63 8.60
C MET A 507 -17.81 -15.01 8.31
N GLN A 508 -18.03 -15.83 9.35
CA GLN A 508 -18.69 -17.13 9.22
C GLN A 508 -20.23 -17.02 9.24
N LYS A 509 -20.76 -15.87 9.65
CA LYS A 509 -22.19 -15.64 9.76
C LYS A 509 -22.80 -15.29 8.39
N PRO A 510 -23.92 -15.92 7.98
CA PRO A 510 -24.61 -15.57 6.75
C PRO A 510 -24.99 -14.09 6.70
N LEU A 511 -24.77 -13.44 5.56
CA LEU A 511 -24.98 -12.00 5.41
C LEU A 511 -26.45 -11.58 5.62
N GLY A 512 -27.40 -12.43 5.25
CA GLY A 512 -28.82 -12.21 5.53
C GLY A 512 -29.14 -12.11 7.03
N GLU A 513 -28.45 -12.88 7.86
CA GLU A 513 -28.60 -12.83 9.32
C GLU A 513 -27.95 -11.57 9.90
N CYS A 514 -26.76 -11.18 9.43
CA CYS A 514 -26.13 -9.91 9.83
C CYS A 514 -27.09 -8.73 9.57
N ARG A 515 -27.72 -8.69 8.39
CA ARG A 515 -28.71 -7.66 8.03
C ARG A 515 -29.93 -7.68 8.95
N ALA A 516 -30.50 -8.86 9.18
CA ALA A 516 -31.68 -9.01 10.03
C ALA A 516 -31.38 -8.57 11.47
N ASP A 517 -30.24 -8.98 12.02
CA ASP A 517 -29.87 -8.67 13.39
C ASP A 517 -29.54 -7.20 13.61
N VAL A 518 -28.80 -6.57 12.68
CA VAL A 518 -28.53 -5.13 12.75
C VAL A 518 -29.82 -4.33 12.65
N ARG A 519 -30.75 -4.70 11.75
CA ARG A 519 -32.07 -4.03 11.66
C ARG A 519 -32.86 -4.22 12.95
N LYS A 520 -32.97 -5.44 13.45
CA LYS A 520 -33.69 -5.76 14.69
C LYS A 520 -33.11 -5.02 15.91
N ARG A 521 -31.77 -5.03 16.08
CA ARG A 521 -31.06 -4.37 17.18
C ARG A 521 -31.29 -2.86 17.21
N ASN A 522 -31.53 -2.26 16.04
CA ASN A 522 -31.73 -0.83 15.90
C ASN A 522 -33.21 -0.44 15.68
N GLY A 523 -34.15 -1.38 15.80
CA GLY A 523 -35.58 -1.12 15.61
C GLY A 523 -35.94 -0.69 14.19
N LEU A 524 -35.17 -1.10 13.19
CA LEU A 524 -35.34 -0.74 11.79
C LEU A 524 -36.27 -1.72 11.07
N ALA A 525 -37.05 -1.21 10.11
CA ALA A 525 -37.87 -2.03 9.24
C ALA A 525 -37.02 -2.98 8.38
N ALA A 526 -37.61 -4.10 7.95
CA ALA A 526 -36.91 -5.11 7.17
C ALA A 526 -36.39 -4.59 5.82
N ASP A 527 -37.07 -3.59 5.26
CA ASP A 527 -36.75 -2.91 4.00
C ASP A 527 -35.86 -1.66 4.17
N ALA A 528 -35.47 -1.32 5.42
CA ALA A 528 -34.62 -0.16 5.67
C ALA A 528 -33.21 -0.34 5.10
N LEU A 529 -32.74 0.67 4.38
CA LEU A 529 -31.39 0.76 3.83
C LEU A 529 -30.50 1.51 4.81
N ILE A 530 -29.30 0.99 5.03
CA ILE A 530 -28.37 1.37 6.07
C ILE A 530 -27.08 1.88 5.42
N GLY A 531 -26.78 3.16 5.65
CA GLY A 531 -25.42 3.67 5.51
C GLY A 531 -24.68 3.54 6.84
N VAL A 532 -23.37 3.30 6.81
CA VAL A 532 -22.56 3.24 8.03
C VAL A 532 -21.34 4.15 7.98
N GLY A 533 -21.10 4.84 9.09
CA GLY A 533 -19.84 5.51 9.40
C GLY A 533 -19.28 4.96 10.70
N VAL A 534 -18.00 4.58 10.72
CA VAL A 534 -17.34 4.06 11.92
C VAL A 534 -16.06 4.83 12.14
N ASP A 535 -15.98 5.56 13.24
CA ASP A 535 -14.84 6.41 13.53
C ASP A 535 -14.58 6.51 15.04
N ARG A 536 -13.40 7.01 15.40
CA ARG A 536 -13.25 7.66 16.70
C ARG A 536 -13.97 8.99 16.66
N LEU A 537 -14.54 9.42 17.78
CA LEU A 537 -15.11 10.76 17.91
C LEU A 537 -13.98 11.80 17.93
N ASP A 538 -13.52 12.17 16.75
CA ASP A 538 -12.30 12.95 16.50
C ASP A 538 -12.57 13.92 15.35
N TYR A 539 -12.18 15.18 15.50
CA TYR A 539 -12.48 16.25 14.55
C TYR A 539 -11.88 16.01 13.15
N THR A 540 -10.86 15.16 13.04
CA THR A 540 -10.26 14.78 11.76
C THR A 540 -11.17 13.90 10.89
N LYS A 541 -12.21 13.29 11.47
CA LYS A 541 -13.02 12.25 10.82
C LYS A 541 -14.19 12.77 9.99
N GLY A 542 -14.42 14.07 10.02
CA GLY A 542 -15.41 14.74 9.18
C GLY A 542 -16.84 14.26 9.45
N ILE A 543 -17.18 13.94 10.71
CA ILE A 543 -18.51 13.43 11.09
C ILE A 543 -19.58 14.51 10.89
N LEU A 544 -19.24 15.77 11.17
CA LEU A 544 -20.16 16.90 10.97
C LEU A 544 -20.49 17.07 9.48
N GLU A 545 -19.47 17.05 8.63
CA GLU A 545 -19.57 17.15 7.18
C GLU A 545 -20.40 15.99 6.62
N ARG A 546 -20.21 14.79 7.18
CA ARG A 546 -21.00 13.61 6.84
C ARG A 546 -22.48 13.79 7.16
N PHE A 547 -22.79 14.31 8.34
CA PHE A 547 -24.18 14.55 8.74
C PHE A 547 -24.83 15.62 7.87
N LEU A 548 -24.08 16.68 7.52
CA LEU A 548 -24.55 17.69 6.58
C LEU A 548 -24.79 17.09 5.18
N ALA A 549 -23.96 16.16 4.72
CA ALA A 549 -24.18 15.45 3.45
C ALA A 549 -25.43 14.56 3.50
N VAL A 550 -25.70 13.89 4.62
CA VAL A 550 -26.93 13.10 4.82
C VAL A 550 -28.15 14.02 4.83
N GLU A 551 -28.12 15.13 5.57
CA GLU A 551 -29.19 16.13 5.54
C GLU A 551 -29.42 16.63 4.10
N ARG A 552 -28.36 17.03 3.41
CA ARG A 552 -28.45 17.55 2.04
C ARG A 552 -29.01 16.53 1.06
N PHE A 553 -28.61 15.26 1.19
CA PHE A 553 -29.17 14.16 0.41
C PHE A 553 -30.68 14.02 0.63
N LEU A 554 -31.16 14.08 1.88
CA LEU A 554 -32.59 13.97 2.20
C LEU A 554 -33.40 15.20 1.76
N GLU A 555 -32.79 16.39 1.68
CA GLU A 555 -33.43 17.58 1.10
C GLU A 555 -33.62 17.44 -0.41
N LEU A 556 -32.61 16.93 -1.11
CA LEU A 556 -32.59 16.79 -2.56
C LEU A 556 -33.44 15.62 -3.05
N GLU A 557 -33.50 14.54 -2.25
CA GLU A 557 -34.18 13.29 -2.60
C GLU A 557 -35.17 12.88 -1.47
N PRO A 558 -36.32 13.58 -1.32
CA PRO A 558 -37.26 13.34 -0.23
C PRO A 558 -37.84 11.92 -0.18
N GLU A 559 -37.79 11.17 -1.29
CA GLU A 559 -38.31 9.80 -1.36
C GLU A 559 -37.52 8.78 -0.52
N TRP A 560 -36.35 9.15 -0.03
CA TRP A 560 -35.50 8.34 0.86
C TRP A 560 -35.81 8.56 2.34
N ILE A 561 -36.57 9.60 2.69
CA ILE A 561 -36.94 9.87 4.08
C ILE A 561 -37.80 8.71 4.61
N GLY A 562 -37.34 8.06 5.69
CA GLY A 562 -38.00 6.89 6.28
C GLY A 562 -37.67 5.55 5.61
N LYS A 563 -36.89 5.55 4.51
CA LYS A 563 -36.34 4.34 3.87
C LYS A 563 -34.84 4.17 4.14
N PHE A 564 -34.11 5.27 4.19
CA PHE A 564 -32.68 5.30 4.46
C PHE A 564 -32.40 5.73 5.90
N VAL A 565 -31.45 5.05 6.54
CA VAL A 565 -30.93 5.36 7.88
C VAL A 565 -29.42 5.34 7.84
N PHE A 566 -28.79 6.37 8.42
CA PHE A 566 -27.35 6.46 8.56
C PHE A 566 -26.94 6.11 9.99
N VAL A 567 -26.21 5.00 10.17
CA VAL A 567 -25.69 4.58 11.47
C VAL A 567 -24.27 5.13 11.63
N GLN A 568 -24.08 6.00 12.62
CA GLN A 568 -22.76 6.50 13.01
C GLN A 568 -22.31 5.81 14.30
N ILE A 569 -21.32 4.94 14.20
CA ILE A 569 -20.60 4.41 15.36
C ILE A 569 -19.40 5.32 15.63
N ALA A 570 -19.36 5.92 16.82
CA ALA A 570 -18.34 6.87 17.20
C ALA A 570 -17.72 6.47 18.55
N ALA A 571 -16.56 5.81 18.53
CA ALA A 571 -15.88 5.43 19.76
C ALA A 571 -15.39 6.69 20.51
N PRO A 572 -15.74 6.87 21.80
CA PRO A 572 -15.25 8.00 22.60
C PRO A 572 -13.72 8.06 22.60
N SER A 573 -13.16 9.25 22.42
CA SER A 573 -11.71 9.45 22.36
C SER A 573 -11.32 10.75 23.03
N ARG A 574 -10.26 10.71 23.84
CA ARG A 574 -9.56 11.91 24.38
C ARG A 574 -10.49 12.93 25.05
N SER A 575 -11.49 12.45 25.79
CA SER A 575 -12.55 13.27 26.40
C SER A 575 -12.08 14.26 27.45
N SER A 576 -10.81 14.21 27.88
CA SER A 576 -10.20 15.21 28.77
C SER A 576 -9.73 16.48 28.05
N ILE A 577 -9.76 16.51 26.71
CA ILE A 577 -9.36 17.66 25.90
C ILE A 577 -10.60 18.47 25.51
N ASP A 578 -10.58 19.77 25.78
CA ASP A 578 -11.71 20.70 25.57
C ASP A 578 -12.21 20.68 24.11
N GLU A 579 -11.30 20.64 23.12
CA GLU A 579 -11.68 20.56 21.71
C GLU A 579 -12.50 19.32 21.38
N TYR A 580 -12.21 18.17 22.03
CA TYR A 580 -12.96 16.93 21.83
C TYR A 580 -14.33 16.97 22.50
N GLN A 581 -14.43 17.58 23.69
CA GLN A 581 -15.71 17.79 24.37
C GLN A 581 -16.64 18.70 23.55
N ASN A 582 -16.08 19.80 23.03
CA ASN A 582 -16.80 20.72 22.15
C ASN A 582 -17.23 20.05 20.85
N TYR A 583 -16.36 19.21 20.27
CA TYR A 583 -16.70 18.44 19.08
C TYR A 583 -17.84 17.44 19.34
N ASP A 584 -17.79 16.69 20.45
CA ASP A 584 -18.88 15.79 20.85
C ASP A 584 -20.22 16.53 20.96
N ALA A 585 -20.23 17.65 21.70
CA ALA A 585 -21.43 18.47 21.86
C ALA A 585 -22.01 18.91 20.50
N ARG A 586 -21.16 19.34 19.57
CA ARG A 586 -21.57 19.73 18.21
C ARG A 586 -22.12 18.56 17.40
N VAL A 587 -21.47 17.39 17.45
CA VAL A 587 -21.93 16.17 16.75
C VAL A 587 -23.32 15.76 17.26
N ARG A 588 -23.51 15.72 18.59
CA ARG A 588 -24.81 15.39 19.20
C ARG A 588 -25.89 16.41 18.88
N ALA A 589 -25.55 17.70 18.91
CA ALA A 589 -26.50 18.76 18.57
C ALA A 589 -26.93 18.69 17.10
N LEU A 590 -25.98 18.45 16.19
CA LEU A 590 -26.25 18.33 14.76
C LEU A 590 -27.11 17.10 14.44
N ALA A 591 -26.78 15.94 15.00
CA ALA A 591 -27.59 14.73 14.81
C ALA A 591 -29.03 14.94 15.27
N ARG A 592 -29.24 15.51 16.47
CA ARG A 592 -30.57 15.83 16.98
C ARG A 592 -31.33 16.79 16.07
N ARG A 593 -30.70 17.90 15.66
CA ARG A 593 -31.32 18.88 14.75
C ARG A 593 -31.78 18.24 13.44
N ILE A 594 -30.97 17.35 12.86
CA ILE A 594 -31.31 16.65 11.61
C ILE A 594 -32.44 15.65 11.85
N ASN A 595 -32.37 14.87 12.93
CA ASN A 595 -33.42 13.92 13.29
C ASN A 595 -34.76 14.64 13.53
N ASP A 596 -34.77 15.77 14.23
CA ASP A 596 -35.96 16.58 14.47
C ASP A 596 -36.57 17.09 13.14
N LYS A 597 -35.72 17.58 12.23
CA LYS A 597 -36.12 18.12 10.91
C LYS A 597 -36.77 17.07 10.01
N PHE A 598 -36.23 15.86 9.96
CA PHE A 598 -36.72 14.77 9.10
C PHE A 598 -37.43 13.68 9.89
N SER A 599 -38.02 14.03 11.02
CA SER A 599 -38.76 13.12 11.89
C SER A 599 -40.03 12.61 11.20
N ASN A 600 -39.88 11.67 10.27
CA ASN A 600 -40.97 10.86 9.74
C ASN A 600 -41.18 9.67 10.67
N LYS A 601 -42.45 9.39 11.01
CA LYS A 601 -42.91 8.47 12.07
C LYS A 601 -42.47 6.99 11.97
N ARG A 602 -41.52 6.61 11.09
CA ARG A 602 -41.00 5.24 10.93
C ARG A 602 -39.62 5.08 11.59
N HIS A 603 -38.60 5.87 11.21
CA HIS A 603 -37.24 5.83 11.79
C HIS A 603 -36.56 7.20 11.74
N GLU A 604 -35.66 7.46 12.68
CA GLU A 604 -34.74 8.61 12.62
C GLU A 604 -33.71 8.43 11.50
N PRO A 605 -33.35 9.50 10.74
CA PRO A 605 -32.39 9.39 9.65
C PRO A 605 -30.96 9.14 10.12
N ILE A 606 -30.58 9.56 11.34
CA ILE A 606 -29.23 9.36 11.90
C ILE A 606 -29.34 8.61 13.23
N LEU A 607 -28.73 7.43 13.30
CA LEU A 607 -28.52 6.68 14.54
C LEU A 607 -27.10 6.90 15.04
N LEU A 608 -26.93 7.85 15.95
CA LEU A 608 -25.64 8.19 16.56
C LEU A 608 -25.36 7.32 17.79
N LYS A 609 -24.34 6.46 17.70
CA LYS A 609 -23.89 5.53 18.74
C LYS A 609 -22.52 5.93 19.26
N ILE A 610 -22.49 6.67 20.37
CA ILE A 610 -21.24 7.10 21.01
C ILE A 610 -20.84 6.11 22.10
N GLU A 611 -20.29 4.99 21.67
CA GLU A 611 -19.90 3.87 22.52
C GLU A 611 -18.81 3.04 21.82
N HIS A 612 -18.15 2.17 22.59
CA HIS A 612 -17.14 1.28 22.05
C HIS A 612 -17.78 -0.01 21.57
N TYR A 613 -17.48 -0.42 20.34
CA TYR A 613 -17.89 -1.69 19.75
C TYR A 613 -16.67 -2.58 19.55
N ASP A 614 -16.85 -3.89 19.76
CA ASP A 614 -15.84 -4.87 19.45
C ASP A 614 -15.74 -5.09 17.92
N PRO A 615 -14.60 -5.58 17.41
CA PRO A 615 -14.40 -5.76 15.97
C PRO A 615 -15.48 -6.62 15.30
N ASP A 616 -15.94 -7.69 15.95
CA ASP A 616 -16.96 -8.59 15.41
C ASP A 616 -18.31 -7.87 15.20
N ASP A 617 -18.68 -6.94 16.10
CA ASP A 617 -19.90 -6.14 15.95
C ASP A 617 -19.77 -5.14 14.81
N VAL A 618 -18.60 -4.50 14.68
CA VAL A 618 -18.32 -3.53 13.61
C VAL A 618 -18.41 -4.21 12.23
N TYR A 619 -17.82 -5.40 12.09
CA TYR A 619 -17.93 -6.18 10.85
C TYR A 619 -19.36 -6.62 10.55
N GLU A 620 -20.19 -6.83 11.57
CA GLU A 620 -21.61 -7.13 11.38
C GLU A 620 -22.34 -5.93 10.76
N TYR A 621 -22.05 -4.72 11.24
CA TYR A 621 -22.56 -3.48 10.62
C TYR A 621 -22.06 -3.32 9.18
N TYR A 622 -20.77 -3.53 8.90
CA TYR A 622 -20.26 -3.42 7.53
C TYR A 622 -20.95 -4.38 6.54
N ARG A 623 -21.16 -5.63 6.95
CA ARG A 623 -21.88 -6.63 6.14
C ARG A 623 -23.37 -6.30 5.99
N ALA A 624 -23.96 -5.67 7.01
CA ALA A 624 -25.37 -5.30 6.99
C ALA A 624 -25.68 -4.08 6.12
N SER A 625 -24.73 -3.14 5.99
CA SER A 625 -24.95 -1.85 5.33
C SER A 625 -24.89 -1.90 3.80
N GLU A 626 -25.63 -1.03 3.14
CA GLU A 626 -25.59 -0.83 1.69
C GLU A 626 -24.41 0.05 1.27
N LEU A 627 -23.98 0.97 2.14
CA LEU A 627 -22.79 1.79 1.90
C LEU A 627 -22.00 2.04 3.19
N CYS A 628 -20.70 2.27 3.04
CA CYS A 628 -19.85 2.83 4.09
C CYS A 628 -19.35 4.20 3.65
N PHE A 629 -19.46 5.20 4.53
CA PHE A 629 -19.01 6.55 4.25
C PHE A 629 -17.87 6.98 5.17
N VAL A 630 -16.67 7.07 4.58
CA VAL A 630 -15.43 7.53 5.20
C VAL A 630 -15.13 8.96 4.74
N SER A 631 -15.56 9.96 5.53
CA SER A 631 -15.49 11.39 5.20
C SER A 631 -14.34 12.15 5.87
N SER A 632 -13.24 11.48 6.23
CA SER A 632 -12.15 12.12 6.99
C SER A 632 -11.60 13.37 6.28
N LEU A 633 -11.44 14.46 7.03
CA LEU A 633 -10.91 15.73 6.53
C LEU A 633 -9.42 15.63 6.22
N HIS A 634 -8.70 14.82 6.99
CA HIS A 634 -7.33 14.43 6.73
C HIS A 634 -7.04 13.14 7.50
N ASP A 635 -6.52 12.11 6.83
CA ASP A 635 -6.19 10.83 7.46
C ASP A 635 -4.95 10.21 6.82
N GLY A 636 -4.05 9.66 7.65
CA GLY A 636 -2.81 9.05 7.17
C GLY A 636 -3.06 7.87 6.22
N MET A 637 -4.06 7.04 6.53
CA MET A 637 -4.50 5.92 5.68
C MET A 637 -6.02 5.74 5.72
N ASN A 638 -6.60 5.54 6.90
CA ASN A 638 -7.96 5.05 7.14
C ASN A 638 -8.16 3.54 6.88
N LEU A 639 -8.10 2.73 7.95
CA LEU A 639 -8.30 1.28 7.86
C LEU A 639 -9.77 0.87 7.82
N VAL A 640 -10.69 1.70 8.31
CA VAL A 640 -12.15 1.47 8.27
C VAL A 640 -12.62 1.24 6.82
N ALA A 641 -12.09 2.02 5.88
CA ALA A 641 -12.34 1.83 4.45
C ALA A 641 -11.93 0.43 3.97
N LYS A 642 -10.74 -0.04 4.37
CA LYS A 642 -10.21 -1.36 3.99
C LYS A 642 -10.96 -2.49 4.69
N GLU A 643 -11.31 -2.32 5.96
CA GLU A 643 -12.10 -3.27 6.75
C GLU A 643 -13.49 -3.47 6.16
N PHE A 644 -14.16 -2.39 5.76
CA PHE A 644 -15.44 -2.47 5.06
C PHE A 644 -15.29 -3.32 3.79
N VAL A 645 -14.39 -2.95 2.88
CA VAL A 645 -14.15 -3.68 1.62
C VAL A 645 -13.83 -5.16 1.88
N ALA A 646 -12.99 -5.45 2.87
CA ALA A 646 -12.61 -6.83 3.19
C ALA A 646 -13.73 -7.65 3.82
N SER A 647 -14.67 -7.01 4.52
CA SER A 647 -15.83 -7.69 5.12
C SER A 647 -16.91 -8.08 4.09
N ARG A 648 -16.92 -7.45 2.90
CA ARG A 648 -17.90 -7.68 1.82
C ARG A 648 -17.54 -8.86 0.91
N ASP A 649 -17.56 -10.07 1.48
CA ASP A 649 -17.40 -11.33 0.74
C ASP A 649 -18.51 -11.60 -0.28
N ASP A 650 -19.67 -10.93 -0.14
CA ASP A 650 -20.74 -10.89 -1.13
C ASP A 650 -20.43 -10.02 -2.36
N GLU A 651 -19.29 -9.31 -2.35
CA GLU A 651 -18.89 -8.33 -3.36
C GLU A 651 -19.95 -7.23 -3.57
N ARG A 652 -20.81 -6.95 -2.58
CA ARG A 652 -21.83 -5.89 -2.69
C ARG A 652 -21.52 -4.73 -1.75
N GLY A 653 -22.31 -3.67 -1.89
CA GLY A 653 -22.17 -2.44 -1.13
C GLY A 653 -21.19 -1.46 -1.76
N VAL A 654 -21.26 -0.21 -1.32
CA VAL A 654 -20.50 0.90 -1.91
C VAL A 654 -19.66 1.61 -0.86
N LEU A 655 -18.39 1.84 -1.17
CA LEU A 655 -17.51 2.67 -0.34
C LEU A 655 -17.53 4.10 -0.88
N VAL A 656 -17.93 5.06 -0.05
CA VAL A 656 -17.76 6.51 -0.28
C VAL A 656 -16.55 6.95 0.53
N LEU A 657 -15.54 7.50 -0.14
CA LEU A 657 -14.22 7.72 0.46
C LEU A 657 -13.69 9.13 0.20
N SER A 658 -13.28 9.80 1.28
CA SER A 658 -12.64 11.11 1.18
C SER A 658 -11.29 11.01 0.46
N GLN A 659 -11.08 11.93 -0.49
CA GLN A 659 -9.80 12.09 -1.19
C GLN A 659 -8.63 12.46 -0.26
N PHE A 660 -8.90 12.92 0.96
CA PHE A 660 -7.89 13.30 1.95
C PHE A 660 -7.46 12.15 2.86
N THR A 661 -7.78 10.92 2.49
CA THR A 661 -7.31 9.69 3.15
C THR A 661 -6.17 9.08 2.34
N GLY A 662 -5.19 8.47 3.02
CA GLY A 662 -4.19 7.65 2.32
C GLY A 662 -4.80 6.49 1.51
N ALA A 663 -5.92 5.92 1.98
CA ALA A 663 -6.64 4.83 1.33
C ALA A 663 -7.21 5.23 -0.05
N ALA A 664 -7.57 6.50 -0.27
CA ALA A 664 -8.05 6.97 -1.57
C ALA A 664 -7.01 6.82 -2.69
N ARG A 665 -5.72 6.71 -2.35
CA ARG A 665 -4.65 6.43 -3.33
C ARG A 665 -4.57 4.97 -3.75
N GLU A 666 -5.16 4.07 -2.97
CA GLU A 666 -5.15 2.62 -3.21
C GLU A 666 -6.53 2.10 -3.62
N LEU A 667 -7.61 2.81 -3.32
CA LEU A 667 -8.99 2.39 -3.58
C LEU A 667 -9.72 3.36 -4.54
N PRO A 668 -9.24 3.56 -5.78
CA PRO A 668 -9.84 4.51 -6.72
C PRO A 668 -11.24 4.10 -7.20
N GLU A 669 -11.63 2.82 -7.07
CA GLU A 669 -12.97 2.34 -7.43
C GLU A 669 -14.06 2.72 -6.42
N ALA A 670 -13.67 3.25 -5.25
CA ALA A 670 -14.60 3.89 -4.32
C ALA A 670 -15.20 5.16 -4.97
N LEU A 671 -16.33 5.62 -4.44
CA LEU A 671 -16.86 6.94 -4.79
C LEU A 671 -16.01 8.00 -4.06
N ILE A 672 -14.98 8.50 -4.74
CA ILE A 672 -14.06 9.50 -4.19
C ILE A 672 -14.75 10.86 -4.11
N VAL A 673 -14.78 11.44 -2.90
CA VAL A 673 -15.44 12.72 -2.62
C VAL A 673 -14.49 13.70 -1.94
N ASN A 674 -14.75 14.99 -2.15
CA ASN A 674 -14.24 16.03 -1.29
C ASN A 674 -15.23 16.25 -0.13
N PRO A 675 -14.90 15.90 1.13
CA PRO A 675 -15.82 16.05 2.28
C PRO A 675 -16.25 17.51 2.54
N TYR A 676 -15.52 18.50 2.04
CA TYR A 676 -15.93 19.90 2.13
C TYR A 676 -17.01 20.29 1.10
N ASN A 677 -17.24 19.45 0.08
CA ASN A 677 -18.30 19.65 -0.89
C ASN A 677 -19.51 18.81 -0.51
N VAL A 678 -20.43 19.43 0.25
CA VAL A 678 -21.63 18.78 0.78
C VAL A 678 -22.53 18.26 -0.36
N ASP A 679 -22.70 19.01 -1.45
CA ASP A 679 -23.51 18.59 -2.60
C ASP A 679 -22.90 17.39 -3.33
N GLN A 680 -21.58 17.37 -3.51
CA GLN A 680 -20.89 16.20 -4.09
C GLN A 680 -21.07 14.96 -3.20
N CYS A 681 -20.95 15.13 -1.88
CA CYS A 681 -21.15 14.03 -0.93
C CYS A 681 -22.60 13.53 -0.95
N ALA A 682 -23.59 14.42 -1.02
CA ALA A 682 -24.99 14.06 -1.18
C ALA A 682 -25.25 13.31 -2.50
N GLY A 683 -24.66 13.79 -3.60
CA GLY A 683 -24.71 13.10 -4.89
C GLY A 683 -24.06 11.70 -4.85
N ALA A 684 -22.97 11.54 -4.11
CA ALA A 684 -22.33 10.23 -3.91
C ALA A 684 -23.19 9.28 -3.08
N LEU A 685 -23.91 9.76 -2.06
CA LEU A 685 -24.89 8.97 -1.32
C LEU A 685 -26.03 8.48 -2.22
N LYS A 686 -26.58 9.37 -3.06
CA LYS A 686 -27.58 9.00 -4.07
C LYS A 686 -27.04 7.93 -5.03
N ALA A 687 -25.86 8.16 -5.59
CA ALA A 687 -25.22 7.22 -6.51
C ALA A 687 -24.98 5.86 -5.84
N ALA A 688 -24.49 5.84 -4.60
CA ALA A 688 -24.25 4.62 -3.85
C ALA A 688 -25.52 3.79 -3.62
N LEU A 689 -26.63 4.43 -3.24
CA LEU A 689 -27.91 3.76 -2.97
C LEU A 689 -28.61 3.29 -4.26
N ALA A 690 -28.43 4.00 -5.37
CA ALA A 690 -29.00 3.65 -6.68
C ALA A 690 -28.10 2.71 -7.51
N MET A 691 -26.88 2.41 -7.06
CA MET A 691 -25.89 1.68 -7.84
C MET A 691 -26.36 0.25 -8.16
N PRO A 692 -26.38 -0.17 -9.44
CA PRO A 692 -26.76 -1.53 -9.82
C PRO A 692 -25.87 -2.61 -9.18
N PRO A 693 -26.41 -3.78 -8.83
CA PRO A 693 -25.66 -4.90 -8.27
C PRO A 693 -24.40 -5.32 -9.03
N ALA A 694 -24.42 -5.23 -10.36
CA ALA A 694 -23.28 -5.59 -11.21
C ALA A 694 -22.11 -4.63 -10.99
N GLU A 695 -22.36 -3.32 -11.05
CA GLU A 695 -21.33 -2.30 -10.82
C GLU A 695 -20.76 -2.38 -9.39
N GLN A 696 -21.60 -2.63 -8.38
CA GLN A 696 -21.14 -2.84 -7.01
C GLN A 696 -20.10 -3.98 -6.94
N ARG A 697 -20.37 -5.10 -7.62
CA ARG A 697 -19.47 -6.26 -7.67
C ARG A 697 -18.15 -5.96 -8.35
N ASP A 698 -18.18 -5.27 -9.48
CA ASP A 698 -16.96 -4.97 -10.22
C ASP A 698 -16.03 -4.07 -9.40
N ARG A 699 -16.58 -3.01 -8.77
CA ARG A 699 -15.84 -2.11 -7.88
C ARG A 699 -15.31 -2.84 -6.65
N MET A 700 -16.18 -3.61 -5.98
CA MET A 700 -15.82 -4.30 -4.73
C MET A 700 -14.77 -5.39 -4.97
N ARG A 701 -14.88 -6.16 -6.06
CA ARG A 701 -13.91 -7.19 -6.42
C ARG A 701 -12.53 -6.58 -6.70
N SER A 702 -12.45 -5.46 -7.42
CA SER A 702 -11.18 -4.75 -7.66
C SER A 702 -10.51 -4.36 -6.34
N MET A 703 -11.25 -3.65 -5.48
CA MET A 703 -10.73 -3.19 -4.19
C MET A 703 -10.34 -4.35 -3.25
N ARG A 704 -11.11 -5.44 -3.24
CA ARG A 704 -10.78 -6.64 -2.46
C ARG A 704 -9.52 -7.33 -2.96
N GLY A 705 -9.34 -7.43 -4.27
CA GLY A 705 -8.11 -7.98 -4.87
C GLY A 705 -6.88 -7.18 -4.47
N LEU A 706 -6.99 -5.85 -4.45
CA LEU A 706 -5.90 -4.99 -3.98
C LEU A 706 -5.61 -5.21 -2.49
N ILE A 707 -6.62 -5.29 -1.62
CA ILE A 707 -6.37 -5.53 -0.18
C ILE A 707 -5.75 -6.92 0.06
N GLN A 708 -6.14 -7.93 -0.72
CA GLN A 708 -5.58 -9.27 -0.65
C GLN A 708 -4.07 -9.26 -0.93
N GLU A 709 -3.64 -8.59 -2.00
CA GLU A 709 -2.23 -8.50 -2.39
C GLU A 709 -1.45 -7.53 -1.48
N PHE A 710 -2.04 -6.38 -1.15
CA PHE A 710 -1.46 -5.31 -0.36
C PHE A 710 -1.95 -5.36 1.09
N ASN A 711 -1.75 -6.50 1.75
CA ASN A 711 -2.17 -6.72 3.14
C ASN A 711 -1.10 -6.30 4.18
N VAL A 712 -1.44 -6.43 5.46
CA VAL A 712 -0.58 -5.99 6.56
C VAL A 712 0.73 -6.77 6.68
N TYR A 713 0.74 -8.05 6.26
CA TYR A 713 1.93 -8.89 6.25
C TYR A 713 2.95 -8.38 5.22
N ARG A 714 2.48 -7.92 4.06
CA ARG A 714 3.31 -7.25 3.05
C ARG A 714 3.90 -5.95 3.57
N TRP A 715 3.08 -5.15 4.26
CA TRP A 715 3.54 -3.88 4.86
C TRP A 715 4.70 -4.11 5.85
N ALA A 716 4.55 -5.06 6.79
CA ALA A 716 5.61 -5.39 7.74
C ALA A 716 6.81 -6.07 7.06
N GLY A 717 6.54 -7.02 6.16
CA GLY A 717 7.55 -7.79 5.45
C GLY A 717 8.50 -6.91 4.64
N ARG A 718 7.99 -5.92 3.91
CA ARG A 718 8.82 -4.96 3.16
C ARG A 718 9.76 -4.17 4.05
N MET A 719 9.28 -3.64 5.19
CA MET A 719 10.15 -2.92 6.13
C MET A 719 11.26 -3.82 6.68
N LEU A 720 10.95 -5.08 6.98
CA LEU A 720 11.92 -6.05 7.48
C LEU A 720 12.94 -6.48 6.42
N LEU A 721 12.51 -6.62 5.16
CA LEU A 721 13.40 -6.91 4.03
C LEU A 721 14.37 -5.75 3.79
N ASP A 722 13.88 -4.51 3.76
CA ASP A 722 14.72 -3.31 3.63
C ASP A 722 15.73 -3.22 4.78
N ALA A 723 15.30 -3.50 6.01
CA ALA A 723 16.19 -3.57 7.18
C ALA A 723 17.26 -4.66 7.05
N GLY A 724 16.89 -5.84 6.53
CA GLY A 724 17.82 -6.93 6.24
C GLY A 724 18.88 -6.53 5.22
N GLN A 725 18.47 -5.87 4.13
CA GLN A 725 19.39 -5.37 3.10
C GLN A 725 20.34 -4.30 3.65
N MET A 726 19.85 -3.36 4.46
CA MET A 726 20.68 -2.34 5.09
C MET A 726 21.76 -2.97 5.98
N ARG A 727 21.38 -3.95 6.82
CA ARG A 727 22.34 -4.67 7.68
C ARG A 727 23.40 -5.41 6.88
N MET A 728 23.00 -6.04 5.78
CA MET A 728 23.92 -6.75 4.89
C MET A 728 24.96 -5.80 4.32
N ARG A 729 24.53 -4.65 3.79
CA ARG A 729 25.42 -3.59 3.28
C ARG A 729 26.37 -3.09 4.37
N SER A 730 25.87 -2.75 5.55
CA SER A 730 26.72 -2.28 6.66
C SER A 730 27.78 -3.32 7.07
N ARG A 731 27.41 -4.61 7.11
CA ARG A 731 28.36 -5.71 7.41
C ARG A 731 29.43 -5.87 6.32
N LEU A 732 29.10 -5.63 5.05
CA LEU A 732 30.06 -5.64 3.94
C LEU A 732 31.05 -4.47 4.02
N PHE A 733 30.55 -3.24 4.25
CA PHE A 733 31.41 -2.06 4.41
C PHE A 733 32.34 -2.18 5.63
N ALA A 734 31.83 -2.64 6.78
CA ALA A 734 32.64 -2.88 7.97
C ALA A 734 33.76 -3.93 7.75
N ARG A 735 33.54 -4.92 6.88
CA ARG A 735 34.59 -5.89 6.50
C ARG A 735 35.62 -5.28 5.55
N ALA A 736 35.19 -4.46 4.60
CA ALA A 736 36.07 -3.78 3.67
C ALA A 736 37.02 -2.80 4.39
N ASP A 737 36.53 -2.06 5.38
CA ASP A 737 37.35 -1.14 6.17
C ASP A 737 38.36 -1.86 7.08
N ARG A 738 38.00 -3.02 7.64
CA ARG A 738 38.97 -3.86 8.39
C ARG A 738 40.08 -4.44 7.51
N GLY A 739 39.89 -4.49 6.18
CA GLY A 739 40.87 -4.96 5.20
C GLY A 739 41.87 -3.88 4.74
N ARG A 740 41.59 -2.59 4.96
CA ARG A 740 42.49 -1.49 4.62
C ARG A 740 43.51 -1.26 5.74
N LYS A 741 44.73 -1.76 5.58
CA LYS A 741 45.86 -1.29 6.39
C LYS A 741 46.07 0.21 6.10
N PRO A 742 46.23 1.08 7.11
CA PRO A 742 46.55 2.47 6.89
C PRO A 742 47.87 2.56 6.11
N VAL A 743 47.83 3.19 4.93
CA VAL A 743 49.04 3.56 4.20
C VAL A 743 49.66 4.71 4.98
N PRO A 744 50.90 4.58 5.52
CA PRO A 744 51.53 5.69 6.20
C PRO A 744 51.73 6.81 5.18
N LEU A 745 51.10 7.97 5.44
CA LEU A 745 51.40 9.20 4.74
C LEU A 745 52.88 9.51 4.98
N ARG A 746 53.70 9.41 3.93
CA ARG A 746 55.05 9.96 3.96
C ARG A 746 54.92 11.47 4.12
N SER A 747 55.44 11.98 5.22
CA SER A 747 55.66 13.41 5.45
C SER A 747 56.49 13.98 4.31
N VAL A 748 55.96 14.99 3.63
CA VAL A 748 56.71 15.93 2.79
C VAL A 748 56.54 17.31 3.40
#